data_AF-A0A168P754-F1
#
_entry.id   AF-A0A168P754-F1
#
_cell.length_a   1.000
_cell.length_b   1.000
_cell.length_c   1.000
_cell.angle_alpha   90.00
_cell.angle_beta   90.00
_cell.angle_gamma   90.00
#
_symmetry.space_group_name_H-M   'P 1'
#
loop_
_entity.id
_entity.type
_entity.pdbx_description
1 polymer ?
#
loop_
_entity_poly.entity_id
_entity_poly.type
_entity_poly.pdbx_seq_one_letter_code
_entity_poly.pdbx_strand_id
1 'polypeptide(L)'
;MADTTVWQLKQKVWTARKRGFAIGRIPYCTPTCGERYYLRLLLVNVAGSKSFDDIKTVNGHQSETFKEACLQLHLIDDDREWTRCFEEASLFSSGGSLRNLFVTALTFGQLTDPVSLWAAFRDSICDDLDHKLNRLFPGNILYASTDDTTFYDGQPSYDYGLYLIETTLNELSKSLGDFNLLLFKHNWTAALNQSTGSGRTDNSLVDEQLAYDTQEEEAAYSSKYALFNLDQKHAFDRIVEKLQSHESASDLEQEKPSYTTFVYNTLCNYWRSRRKIVLCVASSGIASLLLSGGTTSHFRLKIPLKVNETSTCSITKNSKLAELLRMTTLLIWDEVPMQNKSCFETVDRTLRDIRSSNVLFGGLPVVLGGDFAQIPPVVRNGNRSSIVEASIKQSYIWGHTEVVQLKQNMRVRGTFANDLHFKEWLTSITYNTALQNAKILLPQYISQTYSIDELISKVYPQQDLIRAVNDTSLFYKSAILTPKNDTADALNQKVLDLMPGVPTTLISADKADFSDEEGAENEIYRPNTEYLQTLNPGNFPPSKLTLKVGCIVMLLRNLNPKKGLCNGTRLIVKEIGQYVLKVAVMKLNENSEDQVEFIPRIQLTTMEDDYPFILSRKQFPLKLSFAMTINKSQGQSLTNVGIDLRSHLFTHGQLYVALSRSTNLQGIHVLHGQNLENITIPPENNTIENIIYPELLI
;
A
#
# COMPACT_ATOMS: atom_id res chain seq x y z
N MET A 1 -40.94 -24.59 -0.13
CA MET A 1 -42.38 -24.92 -0.04
C MET A 1 -43.01 -24.38 1.24
N ALA A 2 -42.87 -23.08 1.56
CA ALA A 2 -43.37 -22.52 2.83
C ALA A 2 -44.15 -21.21 2.61
N ASP A 3 -45.09 -21.18 1.65
CA ASP A 3 -45.67 -19.90 1.20
C ASP A 3 -47.17 -19.96 0.85
N THR A 4 -47.95 -20.79 1.55
CA THR A 4 -49.39 -21.01 1.22
C THR A 4 -50.39 -20.41 2.21
N THR A 5 -49.97 -19.93 3.38
CA THR A 5 -50.89 -19.46 4.44
C THR A 5 -50.58 -18.05 4.98
N VAL A 6 -51.58 -17.41 5.58
CA VAL A 6 -51.52 -16.11 6.28
C VAL A 6 -52.28 -16.22 7.60
N TRP A 7 -51.65 -15.76 8.70
CA TRP A 7 -52.24 -15.75 10.04
C TRP A 7 -53.23 -14.58 10.21
N GLN A 8 -54.48 -14.86 10.59
CA GLN A 8 -55.47 -13.84 10.89
C GLN A 8 -55.51 -13.55 12.39
N LEU A 9 -54.91 -12.44 12.81
CA LEU A 9 -54.72 -12.08 14.23
C LEU A 9 -56.03 -12.01 15.03
N LYS A 10 -57.11 -11.49 14.43
CA LYS A 10 -58.42 -11.36 15.11
C LYS A 10 -59.13 -12.70 15.32
N GLN A 11 -58.92 -13.65 14.42
CA GLN A 11 -59.63 -14.93 14.42
C GLN A 11 -58.74 -16.09 14.92
N LYS A 12 -57.44 -15.82 15.13
CA LYS A 12 -56.42 -16.78 15.54
C LYS A 12 -56.41 -18.06 14.69
N VAL A 13 -56.56 -17.90 13.37
CA VAL A 13 -56.55 -19.01 12.40
C VAL A 13 -55.63 -18.72 11.22
N TRP A 14 -55.03 -19.77 10.67
CA TRP A 14 -54.29 -19.74 9.41
C TRP A 14 -55.27 -19.87 8.24
N THR A 15 -55.15 -18.98 7.24
CA THR A 15 -56.00 -19.02 6.04
C THR A 15 -55.16 -19.05 4.77
N ALA A 16 -55.69 -19.66 3.71
CA ALA A 16 -55.02 -19.74 2.41
C ALA A 16 -54.83 -18.33 1.81
N ARG A 17 -53.61 -18.05 1.33
CA ARG A 17 -53.21 -16.73 0.82
C ARG A 17 -53.93 -16.42 -0.50
N LYS A 18 -54.56 -15.23 -0.62
CA LYS A 18 -55.40 -14.85 -1.78
C LYS A 18 -54.78 -13.84 -2.77
N ARG A 19 -53.65 -13.20 -2.47
CA ARG A 19 -52.91 -12.29 -3.39
C ARG A 19 -51.39 -12.47 -3.26
N GLY A 20 -50.67 -12.34 -4.38
CA GLY A 20 -49.27 -12.72 -4.56
C GLY A 20 -48.20 -11.74 -4.06
N PHE A 21 -46.98 -12.29 -4.03
CA PHE A 21 -45.64 -11.76 -3.74
C PHE A 21 -45.53 -10.52 -2.83
N ALA A 22 -45.26 -10.79 -1.55
CA ALA A 22 -44.68 -9.81 -0.63
C ALA A 22 -43.29 -10.33 -0.22
N ILE A 23 -42.23 -9.61 -0.59
CA ILE A 23 -40.95 -9.71 0.11
C ILE A 23 -41.24 -9.15 1.51
N GLY A 24 -41.20 -10.00 2.54
CA GLY A 24 -41.48 -9.57 3.91
C GLY A 24 -40.64 -8.34 4.27
N ARG A 25 -41.28 -7.31 4.84
CA ARG A 25 -40.54 -6.15 5.37
C ARG A 25 -39.92 -6.55 6.69
N ILE A 26 -38.60 -6.62 6.76
CA ILE A 26 -37.89 -6.78 8.03
C ILE A 26 -37.87 -5.40 8.71
N PRO A 27 -38.55 -5.23 9.87
CA PRO A 27 -38.57 -3.94 10.56
C PRO A 27 -37.17 -3.56 11.03
N TYR A 28 -36.86 -2.26 11.03
CA TYR A 28 -35.63 -1.74 11.61
C TYR A 28 -35.57 -2.06 13.12
N CYS A 29 -34.39 -2.45 13.61
CA CYS A 29 -34.12 -2.58 15.04
C CYS A 29 -32.67 -2.24 15.34
N THR A 30 -32.44 -1.59 16.47
CA THR A 30 -31.13 -1.17 16.98
C THR A 30 -30.45 -2.31 17.77
N PRO A 31 -29.12 -2.27 17.99
CA PRO A 31 -28.41 -3.25 18.82
C PRO A 31 -28.97 -3.40 20.25
N THR A 32 -29.60 -2.35 20.79
CA THR A 32 -30.28 -2.35 22.09
C THR A 32 -31.52 -3.26 22.11
N CYS A 33 -32.04 -3.66 20.95
CA CYS A 33 -33.13 -4.64 20.82
C CYS A 33 -32.69 -6.10 21.06
N GLY A 34 -31.42 -6.35 21.42
CA GLY A 34 -30.91 -7.67 21.80
C GLY A 34 -31.07 -8.73 20.72
N GLU A 35 -31.58 -9.91 21.09
CA GLU A 35 -31.78 -11.07 20.19
C GLU A 35 -32.54 -10.76 18.90
N ARG A 36 -33.41 -9.74 18.91
CA ARG A 36 -34.15 -9.31 17.72
C ARG A 36 -33.24 -8.68 16.66
N TYR A 37 -32.21 -7.95 17.11
CA TYR A 37 -31.19 -7.38 16.24
C TYR A 37 -30.29 -8.43 15.61
N TYR A 38 -29.86 -9.41 16.41
CA TYR A 38 -29.04 -10.50 15.90
C TYR A 38 -29.82 -11.41 14.94
N LEU A 39 -31.08 -11.72 15.23
CA LEU A 39 -31.96 -12.42 14.28
C LEU A 39 -32.09 -11.65 12.94
N ARG A 40 -32.24 -10.31 13.00
CA ARG A 40 -32.29 -9.48 11.79
C ARG A 40 -30.99 -9.58 11.00
N LEU A 41 -29.83 -9.47 11.65
CA LEU A 41 -28.52 -9.64 11.00
C LEU A 41 -28.41 -11.00 10.31
N LEU A 42 -28.83 -12.08 10.97
CA LEU A 42 -28.82 -13.42 10.38
C LEU A 42 -29.76 -13.54 9.18
N LEU A 43 -30.98 -13.01 9.26
CA LEU A 43 -31.95 -13.05 8.16
C LEU A 43 -31.49 -12.30 6.90
N VAL A 44 -30.61 -11.31 7.05
CA VAL A 44 -30.03 -10.55 5.94
C VAL A 44 -28.81 -11.26 5.33
N ASN A 45 -28.03 -11.98 6.15
CA ASN A 45 -26.72 -12.51 5.75
C ASN A 45 -26.71 -14.04 5.50
N VAL A 46 -27.66 -14.79 6.04
CA VAL A 46 -27.75 -16.25 5.92
C VAL A 46 -28.90 -16.61 4.98
N ALA A 47 -28.55 -17.11 3.79
CA ALA A 47 -29.53 -17.51 2.79
C ALA A 47 -29.95 -18.99 2.94
N GLY A 48 -31.22 -19.28 2.68
CA GLY A 48 -31.71 -20.66 2.53
C GLY A 48 -32.09 -21.38 3.82
N SER A 49 -31.97 -20.74 4.97
CA SER A 49 -32.39 -21.29 6.27
C SER A 49 -33.89 -21.59 6.31
N LYS A 50 -34.27 -22.76 6.83
CA LYS A 50 -35.65 -23.26 6.87
C LYS A 50 -36.32 -23.14 8.24
N SER A 51 -35.56 -22.81 9.29
CA SER A 51 -36.06 -22.61 10.66
C SER A 51 -35.14 -21.68 11.46
N PHE A 52 -35.57 -21.28 12.66
CA PHE A 52 -34.71 -20.53 13.59
C PHE A 52 -33.56 -21.36 14.15
N ASP A 53 -33.69 -22.69 14.19
CA ASP A 53 -32.58 -23.56 14.58
C ASP A 53 -31.56 -23.69 13.46
N ASP A 54 -32.03 -23.77 12.21
CA ASP A 54 -31.21 -23.82 11.01
C ASP A 54 -30.40 -22.53 10.83
N ILE A 55 -31.03 -21.36 11.04
CA ILE A 55 -30.33 -20.06 10.95
C ILE A 55 -29.31 -19.82 12.08
N LYS A 56 -29.44 -20.55 13.21
CA LYS A 56 -28.47 -20.55 14.31
C LYS A 56 -27.37 -21.60 14.15
N THR A 57 -27.44 -22.45 13.13
CA THR A 57 -26.47 -23.51 12.90
C THR A 57 -25.36 -23.01 11.98
N VAL A 58 -24.16 -22.84 12.54
CA VAL A 58 -22.98 -22.35 11.83
C VAL A 58 -21.93 -23.45 11.82
N ASN A 59 -21.42 -23.82 10.64
CA ASN A 59 -20.43 -24.91 10.47
C ASN A 59 -20.85 -26.25 11.13
N GLY A 60 -22.15 -26.55 11.15
CA GLY A 60 -22.70 -27.77 11.75
C GLY A 60 -22.90 -27.73 13.27
N HIS A 61 -22.61 -26.60 13.91
CA HIS A 61 -22.85 -26.40 15.34
C HIS A 61 -24.04 -25.44 15.57
N GLN A 62 -25.06 -25.90 16.30
CA GLN A 62 -26.24 -25.10 16.59
C GLN A 62 -26.00 -24.19 17.80
N SER A 63 -25.96 -22.88 17.57
CA SER A 63 -25.83 -21.87 18.64
C SER A 63 -27.10 -21.77 19.50
N GLU A 64 -26.93 -21.43 20.77
CA GLU A 64 -28.06 -21.26 21.69
C GLU A 64 -28.85 -19.99 21.35
N THR A 65 -28.13 -18.90 21.05
CA THR A 65 -28.70 -17.57 20.77
C THR A 65 -28.43 -17.09 19.34
N PHE A 66 -29.23 -16.14 18.85
CA PHE A 66 -28.95 -15.46 17.59
C PHE A 66 -27.70 -14.60 17.69
N LYS A 67 -27.41 -14.02 18.88
CA LYS A 67 -26.14 -13.32 19.13
C LYS A 67 -24.94 -14.22 18.91
N GLU A 68 -24.97 -15.42 19.47
CA GLU A 68 -23.89 -16.39 19.35
C GLU A 68 -23.72 -16.87 17.91
N ALA A 69 -24.82 -17.13 17.19
CA ALA A 69 -24.76 -17.41 15.76
C ALA A 69 -24.19 -16.21 14.96
N CYS A 70 -24.57 -14.97 15.30
CA CYS A 70 -23.98 -13.76 14.74
C CYS A 70 -22.49 -13.63 15.07
N LEU A 71 -22.04 -14.04 16.26
CA LEU A 71 -20.62 -14.09 16.63
C LEU A 71 -19.88 -15.14 15.82
N GLN A 72 -20.46 -16.33 15.64
CA GLN A 72 -19.89 -17.40 14.82
C GLN A 72 -19.87 -17.05 13.32
N LEU A 73 -20.81 -16.24 12.83
CA LEU A 73 -20.87 -15.71 11.45
C LEU A 73 -20.20 -14.33 11.29
N HIS A 74 -19.67 -13.77 12.38
CA HIS A 74 -18.90 -12.52 12.43
C HIS A 74 -19.68 -11.29 11.97
N LEU A 75 -20.96 -11.26 12.31
CA LEU A 75 -21.84 -10.13 12.08
C LEU A 75 -21.72 -9.06 13.19
N ILE A 76 -20.99 -9.34 14.29
CA ILE A 76 -20.73 -8.43 15.42
C ILE A 76 -19.31 -8.63 16.02
N ASP A 77 -18.74 -7.58 16.65
CA ASP A 77 -17.38 -7.60 17.24
C ASP A 77 -17.26 -8.48 18.50
N ASP A 78 -16.13 -9.19 18.62
CA ASP A 78 -15.66 -9.96 19.80
C ASP A 78 -14.16 -9.70 19.95
N ASP A 79 -13.69 -9.47 21.18
CA ASP A 79 -12.27 -9.19 21.49
C ASP A 79 -11.34 -10.38 21.15
N ARG A 80 -11.92 -11.53 20.78
CA ARG A 80 -11.24 -12.77 20.38
C ARG A 80 -10.83 -12.85 18.91
N GLU A 81 -11.09 -11.82 18.09
CA GLU A 81 -10.72 -11.85 16.67
C GLU A 81 -9.22 -12.01 16.45
N TRP A 82 -8.38 -11.38 17.29
CA TRP A 82 -6.93 -11.58 17.22
C TRP A 82 -6.51 -12.95 17.72
N THR A 83 -7.13 -13.49 18.77
CA THR A 83 -6.87 -14.88 19.19
C THR A 83 -7.13 -15.85 18.05
N ARG A 84 -8.28 -15.74 17.37
CA ARG A 84 -8.62 -16.59 16.22
C ARG A 84 -7.70 -16.36 15.02
N CYS A 85 -7.31 -15.11 14.76
CA CYS A 85 -6.32 -14.78 13.73
C CYS A 85 -4.99 -15.51 13.97
N PHE A 86 -4.55 -15.58 15.22
CA PHE A 86 -3.33 -16.29 15.61
C PHE A 86 -3.50 -17.81 15.62
N GLU A 87 -4.65 -18.33 16.06
CA GLU A 87 -5.00 -19.75 15.93
C GLU A 87 -4.91 -20.19 14.46
N GLU A 88 -5.55 -19.46 13.54
CA GLU A 88 -5.47 -19.73 12.09
C GLU A 88 -4.03 -19.65 11.59
N ALA A 89 -3.30 -18.56 11.89
CA ALA A 89 -1.95 -18.36 11.38
C ALA A 89 -0.96 -19.42 11.88
N SER A 90 -1.05 -19.81 13.15
CA SER A 90 -0.13 -20.72 13.82
C SER A 90 -0.05 -22.11 13.19
N LEU A 91 -1.10 -22.52 12.46
CA LEU A 91 -1.16 -23.84 11.79
C LEU A 91 -0.11 -23.99 10.68
N PHE A 92 0.41 -22.89 10.13
CA PHE A 92 1.26 -22.90 8.93
C PHE A 92 2.32 -21.80 8.88
N SER A 93 2.63 -21.16 10.01
CA SER A 93 3.57 -20.03 10.10
C SER A 93 4.79 -20.35 10.95
N SER A 94 5.94 -19.74 10.63
CA SER A 94 7.08 -19.68 11.54
C SER A 94 6.92 -18.57 12.59
N GLY A 95 7.65 -18.65 13.70
CA GLY A 95 7.67 -17.62 14.73
C GLY A 95 8.13 -16.25 14.23
N GLY A 96 9.03 -16.20 13.24
CA GLY A 96 9.36 -14.96 12.53
C GLY A 96 8.16 -14.28 11.86
N SER A 97 7.27 -15.05 11.23
CA SER A 97 6.06 -14.51 10.61
C SER A 97 5.01 -14.13 11.67
N LEU A 98 4.85 -14.91 12.73
CA LEU A 98 3.94 -14.60 13.84
C LEU A 98 4.38 -13.36 14.64
N ARG A 99 5.68 -13.12 14.83
CA ARG A 99 6.19 -11.87 15.41
C ARG A 99 5.75 -10.65 14.61
N ASN A 100 5.82 -10.71 13.29
CA ASN A 100 5.37 -9.62 12.41
C ASN A 100 3.85 -9.42 12.46
N LEU A 101 3.09 -10.52 12.52
CA LEU A 101 1.63 -10.47 12.74
C LEU A 101 1.31 -9.81 14.10
N PHE A 102 2.10 -10.09 15.14
CA PHE A 102 1.92 -9.50 16.48
C PHE A 102 2.20 -8.00 16.50
N VAL A 103 3.27 -7.56 15.83
CA VAL A 103 3.53 -6.12 15.63
C VAL A 103 2.36 -5.45 14.87
N THR A 104 1.80 -6.12 13.87
CA THR A 104 0.63 -5.62 13.12
C THR A 104 -0.60 -5.54 14.03
N ALA A 105 -0.82 -6.53 14.90
CA ALA A 105 -1.91 -6.55 15.87
C ALA A 105 -1.80 -5.39 16.87
N LEU A 106 -0.62 -5.15 17.43
CA LEU A 106 -0.38 -4.00 18.32
C LEU A 106 -0.65 -2.68 17.58
N THR A 107 -0.16 -2.55 16.37
CA THR A 107 -0.17 -1.26 15.66
C THR A 107 -1.52 -0.89 15.07
N PHE A 108 -2.32 -1.87 14.62
CA PHE A 108 -3.59 -1.66 13.91
C PHE A 108 -4.81 -2.32 14.55
N GLY A 109 -4.61 -3.17 15.56
CA GLY A 109 -5.63 -4.11 16.03
C GLY A 109 -6.55 -3.64 17.14
N GLN A 110 -6.35 -2.43 17.69
CA GLN A 110 -7.08 -1.93 18.87
C GLN A 110 -7.17 -3.00 19.98
N LEU A 111 -6.04 -3.63 20.31
CA LEU A 111 -5.98 -4.70 21.31
C LEU A 111 -6.36 -4.17 22.70
N THR A 112 -7.35 -4.81 23.32
CA THR A 112 -7.78 -4.51 24.70
C THR A 112 -6.85 -5.13 25.73
N ASP A 113 -6.34 -6.34 25.47
CA ASP A 113 -5.39 -7.06 26.32
C ASP A 113 -4.27 -7.73 25.50
N PRO A 114 -3.24 -6.96 25.10
CA PRO A 114 -2.10 -7.50 24.37
C PRO A 114 -1.25 -8.48 25.20
N VAL A 115 -1.32 -8.44 26.54
CA VAL A 115 -0.57 -9.31 27.44
C VAL A 115 -1.10 -10.73 27.38
N SER A 116 -2.42 -10.90 27.44
CA SER A 116 -3.05 -12.22 27.29
C SER A 116 -2.81 -12.83 25.91
N LEU A 117 -2.82 -12.02 24.84
CA LEU A 117 -2.50 -12.48 23.49
C LEU A 117 -1.04 -12.96 23.39
N TRP A 118 -0.08 -12.21 23.95
CA TRP A 118 1.31 -12.66 24.05
C TRP A 118 1.42 -13.97 24.82
N ALA A 119 0.80 -14.06 26.00
CA ALA A 119 0.86 -15.24 26.84
C ALA A 119 0.33 -16.50 26.13
N ALA A 120 -0.72 -16.36 25.33
CA ALA A 120 -1.32 -17.47 24.58
C ALA A 120 -0.45 -17.97 23.40
N PHE A 121 0.31 -17.10 22.75
CA PHE A 121 1.02 -17.42 21.50
C PHE A 121 2.54 -17.27 21.54
N ARG A 122 3.14 -16.88 22.66
CA ARG A 122 4.61 -16.69 22.84
C ARG A 122 5.43 -17.89 22.38
N ASP A 123 4.97 -19.12 22.61
CA ASP A 123 5.68 -20.33 22.19
C ASP A 123 5.80 -20.41 20.68
N SER A 124 4.68 -20.22 19.96
CA SER A 124 4.66 -20.17 18.50
C SER A 124 5.39 -18.95 17.96
N ILE A 125 5.28 -17.80 18.62
CA ILE A 125 5.95 -16.55 18.23
C ILE A 125 7.48 -16.66 18.37
N CYS A 126 7.98 -17.48 19.29
CA CYS A 126 9.41 -17.59 19.61
C CYS A 126 10.05 -18.92 19.16
N ASP A 127 9.35 -19.76 18.40
CA ASP A 127 9.78 -21.12 18.03
C ASP A 127 11.17 -21.19 17.35
N ASP A 128 11.56 -20.17 16.58
CA ASP A 128 12.82 -20.09 15.86
C ASP A 128 13.99 -19.51 16.69
N LEU A 129 13.71 -18.96 17.86
CA LEU A 129 14.66 -18.09 18.55
C LEU A 129 15.77 -18.85 19.29
N ASP A 130 15.50 -20.05 19.80
CA ASP A 130 16.56 -20.87 20.44
C ASP A 130 17.66 -21.20 19.44
N HIS A 131 17.29 -21.63 18.24
CA HIS A 131 18.25 -21.90 17.16
C HIS A 131 18.99 -20.62 16.73
N LYS A 132 18.28 -19.49 16.64
CA LYS A 132 18.87 -18.20 16.26
C LYS A 132 19.86 -17.70 17.32
N LEU A 133 19.53 -17.81 18.60
CA LEU A 133 20.40 -17.44 19.71
C LEU A 133 21.68 -18.30 19.74
N ASN A 134 21.55 -19.63 19.57
CA ASN A 134 22.70 -20.53 19.50
C ASN A 134 23.67 -20.19 18.35
N ARG A 135 23.13 -19.70 17.23
CA ARG A 135 23.94 -19.23 16.10
C ARG A 135 24.60 -17.88 16.38
N LEU A 136 23.90 -16.97 17.06
CA LEU A 136 24.40 -15.62 17.37
C LEU A 136 25.44 -15.63 18.49
N PHE A 137 25.33 -16.53 19.46
CA PHE A 137 26.29 -16.66 20.55
C PHE A 137 26.67 -18.14 20.76
N PRO A 138 27.59 -18.68 19.92
CA PRO A 138 28.04 -20.06 20.05
C PRO A 138 28.61 -20.36 21.45
N GLY A 139 28.16 -21.44 22.08
CA GLY A 139 28.61 -21.85 23.41
C GLY A 139 27.90 -21.17 24.59
N ASN A 140 26.82 -20.43 24.35
CA ASN A 140 25.94 -19.80 25.36
C ASN A 140 26.61 -18.81 26.34
N ILE A 141 27.83 -18.35 26.06
CA ILE A 141 28.66 -17.61 27.03
C ILE A 141 28.04 -16.25 27.43
N LEU A 142 27.17 -15.67 26.59
CA LEU A 142 26.58 -14.34 26.78
C LEU A 142 25.09 -14.32 27.14
N TYR A 143 24.41 -15.48 27.17
CA TYR A 143 23.01 -15.58 27.60
C TYR A 143 22.69 -16.80 28.50
N ALA A 144 23.69 -17.55 28.95
CA ALA A 144 23.55 -18.55 30.01
C ALA A 144 23.61 -17.86 31.38
N SER A 145 22.52 -17.24 31.82
CA SER A 145 22.36 -16.90 33.24
C SER A 145 21.64 -18.05 33.95
N THR A 146 22.11 -18.41 35.15
CA THR A 146 21.40 -19.33 36.06
C THR A 146 20.41 -18.59 36.97
N ASP A 147 20.31 -17.26 36.81
CA ASP A 147 19.38 -16.40 37.51
C ASP A 147 18.13 -16.15 36.65
N ASP A 148 17.01 -16.75 37.05
CA ASP A 148 15.70 -16.63 36.40
C ASP A 148 15.19 -15.18 36.30
N THR A 149 15.78 -14.23 37.04
CA THR A 149 15.42 -12.81 36.95
C THR A 149 16.03 -12.09 35.74
N THR A 150 17.07 -12.67 35.12
CA THR A 150 17.84 -12.07 34.02
C THR A 150 17.01 -11.92 32.74
N PHE A 151 16.06 -12.82 32.53
CA PHE A 151 15.25 -12.90 31.31
C PHE A 151 13.75 -12.82 31.67
N TYR A 152 12.94 -12.41 30.71
CA TYR A 152 11.50 -12.54 30.76
C TYR A 152 11.10 -14.00 30.99
N ASP A 153 10.35 -14.24 32.07
CA ASP A 153 9.90 -15.58 32.50
C ASP A 153 11.02 -16.63 32.59
N GLY A 154 12.24 -16.20 32.92
CA GLY A 154 13.43 -17.06 33.00
C GLY A 154 13.95 -17.60 31.65
N GLN A 155 13.40 -17.14 30.52
CA GLN A 155 13.62 -17.76 29.21
C GLN A 155 14.24 -16.77 28.21
N PRO A 156 15.50 -16.99 27.77
CA PRO A 156 16.19 -16.10 26.85
C PRO A 156 15.46 -15.89 25.51
N SER A 157 14.78 -16.91 24.99
CA SER A 157 14.05 -16.84 23.72
C SER A 157 12.84 -15.92 23.78
N TYR A 158 12.06 -15.93 24.87
CA TYR A 158 10.94 -14.99 25.04
C TYR A 158 11.44 -13.56 25.24
N ASP A 159 12.49 -13.37 26.05
CA ASP A 159 13.09 -12.05 26.28
C ASP A 159 13.65 -11.45 24.98
N TYR A 160 14.36 -12.27 24.20
CA TYR A 160 14.86 -11.85 22.89
C TYR A 160 13.73 -11.61 21.88
N GLY A 161 12.65 -12.40 21.95
CA GLY A 161 11.45 -12.20 21.14
C GLY A 161 10.82 -10.82 21.38
N LEU A 162 10.68 -10.42 22.64
CA LEU A 162 10.24 -9.08 23.02
C LEU A 162 11.20 -7.99 22.53
N TYR A 163 12.51 -8.19 22.63
CA TYR A 163 13.51 -7.26 22.06
C TYR A 163 13.37 -7.10 20.53
N LEU A 164 13.10 -8.17 19.79
CA LEU A 164 12.85 -8.09 18.34
C LEU A 164 11.55 -7.35 18.01
N ILE A 165 10.49 -7.55 18.80
CA ILE A 165 9.22 -6.82 18.66
C ILE A 165 9.44 -5.34 18.96
N GLU A 166 10.13 -5.00 20.06
CA GLU A 166 10.52 -3.63 20.41
C GLU A 166 11.30 -2.96 19.28
N THR A 167 12.28 -3.66 18.70
CA THR A 167 13.08 -3.13 17.58
C THR A 167 12.17 -2.78 16.40
N THR A 168 11.22 -3.66 16.06
CA THR A 168 10.27 -3.44 14.96
C THR A 168 9.27 -2.31 15.27
N LEU A 169 8.80 -2.21 16.51
CA LEU A 169 7.90 -1.13 16.95
C LEU A 169 8.60 0.24 16.91
N ASN A 170 9.87 0.30 17.30
CA ASN A 170 10.65 1.54 17.30
C ASN A 170 10.76 2.15 15.89
N GLU A 171 10.79 1.32 14.86
CA GLU A 171 10.73 1.77 13.47
C GLU A 171 9.41 2.47 13.13
N LEU A 172 8.31 2.03 13.75
CA LEU A 172 7.00 2.65 13.67
C LEU A 172 6.84 3.83 14.66
N SER A 173 7.91 4.18 15.38
CA SER A 173 7.91 5.19 16.45
C SER A 173 6.96 4.84 17.59
N LYS A 174 6.87 3.54 17.89
CA LYS A 174 6.17 2.98 19.04
C LYS A 174 7.14 2.12 19.86
N SER A 175 6.75 1.76 21.07
CA SER A 175 7.47 0.87 21.97
C SER A 175 6.52 -0.16 22.56
N LEU A 176 7.04 -1.22 23.17
CA LEU A 176 6.25 -2.15 23.98
C LEU A 176 5.51 -1.42 25.12
N GLY A 177 6.14 -0.38 25.68
CA GLY A 177 5.57 0.45 26.74
C GLY A 177 4.28 1.17 26.32
N ASP A 178 4.16 1.59 25.05
CA ASP A 178 2.95 2.24 24.52
C ASP A 178 1.72 1.33 24.53
N PHE A 179 1.93 0.01 24.64
CA PHE A 179 0.89 -1.00 24.65
C PHE A 179 0.72 -1.67 26.02
N ASN A 180 1.34 -1.13 27.08
CA ASN A 180 1.38 -1.74 28.40
C ASN A 180 1.87 -3.21 28.38
N LEU A 181 2.73 -3.55 27.41
CA LEU A 181 3.38 -4.86 27.36
C LEU A 181 4.59 -4.88 28.28
N LEU A 182 4.93 -6.09 28.75
CA LEU A 182 6.10 -6.32 29.56
C LEU A 182 7.38 -6.11 28.72
N LEU A 183 8.35 -5.40 29.30
CA LEU A 183 9.63 -5.12 28.65
C LEU A 183 10.57 -6.33 28.74
N PHE A 184 11.41 -6.50 27.71
CA PHE A 184 12.57 -7.38 27.78
C PHE A 184 13.54 -6.88 28.86
N LYS A 185 14.22 -7.80 29.56
CA LYS A 185 15.08 -7.50 30.70
C LYS A 185 16.56 -7.49 30.33
N HIS A 186 16.97 -8.34 29.41
CA HIS A 186 18.38 -8.49 29.08
C HIS A 186 18.86 -7.40 28.10
N ASN A 187 20.07 -6.89 28.29
CA ASN A 187 20.65 -5.89 27.40
C ASN A 187 21.19 -6.55 26.12
N TRP A 188 20.26 -6.93 25.23
CA TRP A 188 20.57 -7.58 23.96
C TRP A 188 21.43 -6.71 23.06
N THR A 189 21.33 -5.37 23.13
CA THR A 189 22.19 -4.46 22.36
C THR A 189 23.65 -4.62 22.75
N ALA A 190 23.95 -4.59 24.06
CA ALA A 190 25.31 -4.76 24.56
C ALA A 190 25.86 -6.16 24.25
N ALA A 191 25.03 -7.20 24.42
CA ALA A 191 25.40 -8.58 24.11
C ALA A 191 25.75 -8.75 22.62
N LEU A 192 24.91 -8.20 21.72
CA LEU A 192 25.15 -8.24 20.27
C LEU A 192 26.40 -7.44 19.88
N ASN A 193 26.67 -6.30 20.52
CA ASN A 193 27.89 -5.52 20.26
C ASN A 193 29.16 -6.30 20.65
N GLN A 194 29.12 -7.02 21.78
CA GLN A 194 30.23 -7.85 22.23
C GLN A 194 30.45 -9.08 21.34
N SER A 195 29.38 -9.72 20.85
CA SER A 195 29.51 -10.92 20.01
C SER A 195 29.87 -10.62 18.56
N THR A 196 29.44 -9.48 18.02
CA THR A 196 29.66 -9.11 16.61
C THR A 196 30.80 -8.11 16.41
N GLY A 197 31.35 -7.53 17.48
CA GLY A 197 32.32 -6.42 17.38
C GLY A 197 31.76 -5.15 16.73
N SER A 198 30.42 -5.05 16.58
CA SER A 198 29.77 -3.91 15.96
C SER A 198 29.60 -2.78 16.97
N GLY A 199 30.14 -1.60 16.66
CA GLY A 199 29.98 -0.39 17.47
C GLY A 199 28.59 0.23 17.30
N ARG A 200 27.50 -0.50 17.60
CA ARG A 200 26.14 0.02 17.53
C ARG A 200 25.94 1.12 18.58
N THR A 201 25.30 2.20 18.16
CA THR A 201 24.95 3.37 18.97
C THR A 201 23.62 3.14 19.72
N ASP A 202 23.22 4.08 20.58
CA ASP A 202 21.89 4.07 21.19
C ASP A 202 20.77 4.38 20.17
N ASN A 203 21.13 4.86 18.98
CA ASN A 203 20.23 5.21 17.91
C ASN A 203 20.22 4.14 16.81
N SER A 204 19.36 3.15 16.96
CA SER A 204 19.18 2.07 15.98
C SER A 204 18.87 2.54 14.56
N LEU A 205 18.26 3.72 14.38
CA LEU A 205 18.01 4.29 13.06
C LEU A 205 19.30 4.72 12.36
N VAL A 206 20.28 5.21 13.12
CA VAL A 206 21.62 5.56 12.63
C VAL A 206 22.40 4.29 12.32
N ASP A 207 22.38 3.32 13.24
CA ASP A 207 23.09 2.05 13.06
C ASP A 207 22.61 1.32 11.81
N GLU A 208 21.29 1.30 11.55
CA GLU A 208 20.73 0.71 10.34
C GLU A 208 21.31 1.36 9.08
N GLN A 209 21.49 2.69 9.07
CA GLN A 209 22.05 3.39 7.92
C GLN A 209 23.57 3.24 7.78
N LEU A 210 24.26 2.84 8.85
CA LEU A 210 25.71 2.58 8.83
C LEU A 210 26.05 1.08 8.67
N ALA A 211 25.04 0.20 8.69
CA ALA A 211 25.21 -1.24 8.59
C ALA A 211 25.47 -1.76 7.16
N TYR A 212 25.37 -0.92 6.13
CA TYR A 212 25.67 -1.31 4.75
C TYR A 212 27.13 -1.74 4.58
N ASP A 213 27.37 -2.82 3.84
CA ASP A 213 28.73 -3.29 3.55
C ASP A 213 29.41 -2.34 2.57
N THR A 214 30.47 -1.67 3.03
CA THR A 214 31.17 -0.66 2.23
C THR A 214 31.82 -1.21 0.96
N GLN A 215 32.25 -2.48 0.95
CA GLN A 215 32.87 -3.11 -0.21
C GLN A 215 31.81 -3.51 -1.25
N GLU A 216 30.68 -4.07 -0.80
CA GLU A 216 29.55 -4.37 -1.69
C GLU A 216 29.00 -3.09 -2.33
N GLU A 217 28.86 -2.02 -1.55
CA GLU A 217 28.38 -0.73 -2.04
C GLU A 217 29.36 -0.11 -3.04
N GLU A 218 30.68 -0.19 -2.83
CA GLU A 218 31.67 0.31 -3.79
C GLU A 218 31.67 -0.49 -5.10
N ALA A 219 31.54 -1.81 -5.02
CA ALA A 219 31.42 -2.68 -6.20
C ALA A 219 30.13 -2.39 -6.98
N ALA A 220 29.01 -2.21 -6.27
CA ALA A 220 27.73 -1.85 -6.86
C ALA A 220 27.74 -0.43 -7.46
N TYR A 221 28.42 0.54 -6.83
CA TYR A 221 28.67 1.86 -7.41
C TYR A 221 29.45 1.76 -8.73
N SER A 222 30.62 1.10 -8.70
CA SER A 222 31.52 1.00 -9.85
C SER A 222 30.85 0.35 -11.06
N SER A 223 30.12 -0.74 -10.84
CA SER A 223 29.38 -1.46 -11.88
C SER A 223 28.23 -0.63 -12.47
N LYS A 224 27.44 0.05 -11.65
CA LYS A 224 26.32 0.88 -12.14
C LYS A 224 26.79 2.14 -12.86
N TYR A 225 27.80 2.83 -12.33
CA TYR A 225 28.36 4.03 -12.93
C TYR A 225 28.94 3.76 -14.33
N ALA A 226 29.55 2.57 -14.53
CA ALA A 226 30.04 2.15 -15.84
C ALA A 226 28.93 2.02 -16.90
N LEU A 227 27.69 1.74 -16.48
CA LEU A 227 26.52 1.59 -17.35
C LEU A 227 25.79 2.92 -17.65
N PHE A 228 26.19 4.02 -17.01
CA PHE A 228 25.57 5.32 -17.26
C PHE A 228 25.79 5.80 -18.70
N ASN A 229 24.73 6.37 -19.27
CA ASN A 229 24.87 7.23 -20.46
C ASN A 229 25.49 8.59 -20.08
N LEU A 230 25.76 9.42 -21.09
CA LEU A 230 26.45 10.70 -20.90
C LEU A 230 25.67 11.65 -19.98
N ASP A 231 24.35 11.77 -20.16
CA ASP A 231 23.49 12.64 -19.35
C ASP A 231 23.49 12.19 -17.88
N GLN A 232 23.42 10.87 -17.63
CA GLN A 232 23.45 10.30 -16.29
C GLN A 232 24.80 10.48 -15.59
N LYS A 233 25.91 10.32 -16.32
CA LYS A 233 27.25 10.62 -15.77
C LYS A 233 27.37 12.07 -15.39
N HIS A 234 26.98 12.97 -16.30
CA HIS A 234 27.01 14.41 -16.05
C HIS A 234 26.17 14.78 -14.81
N ALA A 235 24.94 14.26 -14.70
CA ALA A 235 24.10 14.50 -13.53
C ALA A 235 24.74 13.97 -12.24
N PHE A 236 25.21 12.72 -12.24
CA PHE A 236 25.89 12.15 -11.07
C PHE A 236 27.12 12.96 -10.66
N ASP A 237 28.02 13.25 -11.60
CA ASP A 237 29.28 13.93 -11.34
C ASP A 237 29.02 15.34 -10.79
N ARG A 238 28.05 16.06 -11.38
CA ARG A 238 27.63 17.39 -10.94
C ARG A 238 27.13 17.38 -9.49
N ILE A 239 26.25 16.44 -9.13
CA ILE A 239 25.75 16.29 -7.76
C ILE A 239 26.90 16.03 -6.80
N VAL A 240 27.79 15.09 -7.13
CA VAL A 240 28.89 14.70 -6.25
C VAL A 240 29.89 15.85 -6.05
N GLU A 241 30.27 16.55 -7.12
CA GLU A 241 31.19 17.69 -7.07
C GLU A 241 30.65 18.80 -6.16
N LYS A 242 29.37 19.16 -6.30
CA LYS A 242 28.73 20.18 -5.45
C LYS A 242 28.71 19.80 -3.98
N LEU A 243 28.41 18.54 -3.67
CA LEU A 243 28.38 18.05 -2.29
C LEU A 243 29.77 18.04 -1.65
N GLN A 244 30.83 17.91 -2.45
CA GLN A 244 32.22 17.89 -1.97
C GLN A 244 32.85 19.28 -1.83
N SER A 245 32.44 20.26 -2.63
CA SER A 245 33.04 21.60 -2.62
C SER A 245 32.67 22.45 -1.39
N HIS A 246 31.76 21.99 -0.53
CA HIS A 246 31.20 22.75 0.61
C HIS A 246 30.64 24.15 0.25
N GLU A 247 30.44 24.43 -1.04
CA GLU A 247 29.68 25.61 -1.46
C GLU A 247 28.21 25.37 -1.08
N SER A 248 27.63 26.36 -0.40
CA SER A 248 26.30 26.33 0.22
C SER A 248 25.30 25.51 -0.58
N ALA A 249 24.94 24.34 -0.03
CA ALA A 249 23.98 23.42 -0.61
C ALA A 249 22.57 24.01 -0.59
N SER A 250 22.25 24.83 -1.60
CA SER A 250 20.87 25.23 -1.91
C SER A 250 20.38 24.65 -3.24
N ASP A 251 21.24 24.03 -4.04
CA ASP A 251 20.90 23.73 -5.42
C ASP A 251 20.33 22.31 -5.54
N LEU A 252 19.04 22.29 -5.79
CA LEU A 252 18.20 21.12 -5.82
C LEU A 252 18.20 20.54 -7.24
N GLU A 253 18.83 19.39 -7.48
CA GLU A 253 18.91 18.82 -8.84
C GLU A 253 17.67 18.01 -9.22
N GLN A 254 17.13 18.26 -10.42
CA GLN A 254 15.94 17.58 -10.94
C GLN A 254 16.15 16.87 -12.25
N GLU A 255 15.89 15.56 -12.26
CA GLU A 255 16.10 14.66 -13.39
C GLU A 255 14.82 14.17 -14.07
N LYS A 256 14.91 13.96 -15.39
CA LYS A 256 13.87 13.45 -16.32
C LYS A 256 13.92 11.90 -16.42
N PRO A 257 12.87 11.19 -16.91
CA PRO A 257 12.12 10.17 -16.14
C PRO A 257 12.61 8.74 -16.22
N SER A 258 13.54 8.42 -17.13
CA SER A 258 13.60 7.04 -17.58
C SER A 258 14.44 6.16 -16.65
N TYR A 259 15.43 6.73 -15.95
CA TYR A 259 16.37 6.01 -15.08
C TYR A 259 16.93 6.88 -13.95
N THR A 260 16.15 7.85 -13.46
CA THR A 260 16.51 8.68 -12.31
C THR A 260 16.82 7.84 -11.08
N THR A 261 15.99 6.81 -10.83
CA THR A 261 16.20 5.83 -9.77
C THR A 261 17.54 5.09 -9.91
N PHE A 262 18.03 4.87 -11.14
CA PHE A 262 19.35 4.25 -11.36
C PHE A 262 20.48 5.20 -10.93
N VAL A 263 20.36 6.50 -11.21
CA VAL A 263 21.29 7.52 -10.72
C VAL A 263 21.21 7.63 -9.19
N TYR A 264 20.00 7.69 -8.62
CA TYR A 264 19.78 7.77 -7.17
C TYR A 264 20.38 6.59 -6.41
N ASN A 265 20.16 5.37 -6.91
CA ASN A 265 20.74 4.18 -6.30
C ASN A 265 22.27 4.18 -6.42
N THR A 266 22.85 4.70 -7.50
CA THR A 266 24.30 4.82 -7.62
C THR A 266 24.87 5.90 -6.69
N LEU A 267 24.17 7.02 -6.48
CA LEU A 267 24.52 8.03 -5.46
C LEU A 267 24.50 7.43 -4.05
N CYS A 268 23.48 6.62 -3.74
CA CYS A 268 23.41 5.89 -2.47
C CYS A 268 24.65 5.01 -2.29
N ASN A 269 24.96 4.19 -3.29
CA ASN A 269 26.10 3.28 -3.27
C ASN A 269 27.42 4.05 -3.04
N TYR A 270 27.62 5.16 -3.76
CA TYR A 270 28.82 6.00 -3.66
C TYR A 270 29.04 6.57 -2.26
N TRP A 271 28.00 7.12 -1.63
CA TRP A 271 28.10 7.72 -0.31
C TRP A 271 28.15 6.66 0.81
N ARG A 272 27.40 5.56 0.66
CA ARG A 272 27.40 4.46 1.64
C ARG A 272 28.73 3.72 1.67
N SER A 273 29.41 3.54 0.54
CA SER A 273 30.78 2.97 0.53
C SER A 273 31.78 3.83 1.31
N ARG A 274 31.49 5.12 1.50
CA ARG A 274 32.25 6.09 2.30
C ARG A 274 31.71 6.26 3.73
N ARG A 275 30.86 5.34 4.20
CA ARG A 275 30.19 5.36 5.51
C ARG A 275 29.41 6.65 5.79
N LYS A 276 28.77 7.21 4.76
CA LYS A 276 27.86 8.36 4.88
C LYS A 276 26.41 7.91 4.84
N ILE A 277 25.54 8.68 5.50
CA ILE A 277 24.11 8.40 5.58
C ILE A 277 23.39 9.08 4.42
N VAL A 278 22.70 8.30 3.60
CA VAL A 278 21.82 8.78 2.54
C VAL A 278 20.40 8.28 2.79
N LEU A 279 19.45 9.20 2.90
CA LEU A 279 18.04 8.88 3.06
C LEU A 279 17.32 8.96 1.72
N CYS A 280 16.61 7.90 1.39
CA CYS A 280 15.76 7.83 0.21
C CYS A 280 14.29 7.88 0.60
N VAL A 281 13.57 8.84 0.04
CA VAL A 281 12.13 8.96 0.17
C VAL A 281 11.47 9.04 -1.20
N ALA A 282 10.20 8.63 -1.28
CA ALA A 282 9.39 8.85 -2.47
C ALA A 282 7.98 9.31 -2.11
N SER A 283 7.32 9.97 -3.05
CA SER A 283 5.94 10.45 -2.89
C SER A 283 4.90 9.33 -2.81
N SER A 284 5.23 8.12 -3.29
CA SER A 284 4.35 6.94 -3.25
C SER A 284 5.05 5.70 -2.68
N GLY A 285 4.26 4.75 -2.15
CA GLY A 285 4.77 3.50 -1.57
C GLY A 285 5.54 2.65 -2.58
N ILE A 286 4.98 2.48 -3.77
CA ILE A 286 5.59 1.70 -4.85
C ILE A 286 6.92 2.33 -5.30
N ALA A 287 6.95 3.64 -5.53
CA ALA A 287 8.19 4.32 -5.95
C ALA A 287 9.29 4.17 -4.88
N SER A 288 8.93 4.17 -3.60
CA SER A 288 9.90 4.00 -2.52
C SER A 288 10.60 2.63 -2.54
N LEU A 289 9.95 1.58 -3.04
CA LEU A 289 10.54 0.24 -3.16
C LEU A 289 11.64 0.15 -4.23
N LEU A 290 11.68 1.11 -5.16
CA LEU A 290 12.70 1.16 -6.22
C LEU A 290 14.02 1.80 -5.73
N LEU A 291 13.97 2.49 -4.59
CA LEU A 291 15.13 3.14 -3.98
C LEU A 291 15.73 2.22 -2.91
N SER A 292 17.07 2.13 -2.87
CA SER A 292 17.77 1.32 -1.87
C SER A 292 17.55 1.87 -0.46
N GLY A 293 16.87 1.12 0.40
CA GLY A 293 16.45 1.58 1.74
C GLY A 293 15.34 2.63 1.70
N GLY A 294 14.62 2.74 0.58
CA GLY A 294 13.59 3.75 0.36
C GLY A 294 12.34 3.57 1.22
N THR A 295 11.73 4.69 1.57
CA THR A 295 10.45 4.74 2.31
C THR A 295 9.56 5.85 1.75
N THR A 296 8.27 5.89 2.07
CA THR A 296 7.45 7.05 1.68
C THR A 296 7.87 8.30 2.45
N SER A 297 7.84 9.46 1.80
CA SER A 297 8.18 10.77 2.41
C SER A 297 7.36 11.03 3.68
N HIS A 298 6.05 10.77 3.64
CA HIS A 298 5.16 10.90 4.79
C HIS A 298 5.60 10.04 5.99
N PHE A 299 6.03 8.80 5.76
CA PHE A 299 6.47 7.89 6.81
C PHE A 299 7.82 8.31 7.42
N ARG A 300 8.83 8.51 6.58
CA ARG A 300 10.20 8.80 7.05
C ARG A 300 10.32 10.18 7.69
N LEU A 301 9.67 11.16 7.08
CA LEU A 301 9.76 12.55 7.50
C LEU A 301 8.59 12.97 8.39
N LYS A 302 7.67 12.06 8.75
CA LYS A 302 6.50 12.30 9.59
C LYS A 302 5.69 13.53 9.14
N ILE A 303 5.45 13.62 7.82
CA ILE A 303 4.66 14.70 7.22
C ILE A 303 3.18 14.48 7.58
N PRO A 304 2.48 15.46 8.14
CA PRO A 304 1.05 15.37 8.41
C PRO A 304 0.23 15.10 7.14
N LEU A 305 -0.90 14.42 7.25
CA LEU A 305 -1.77 14.16 6.10
C LEU A 305 -2.53 15.40 5.64
N LYS A 306 -2.91 16.28 6.58
CA LYS A 306 -3.43 17.62 6.32
C LYS A 306 -2.29 18.61 6.59
N VAL A 307 -1.80 19.26 5.54
CA VAL A 307 -0.75 20.29 5.63
C VAL A 307 -1.33 21.65 5.28
N ASN A 308 -0.83 22.67 5.99
CA ASN A 308 -1.09 24.08 5.75
C ASN A 308 0.25 24.85 5.76
N GLU A 309 0.19 26.16 5.55
CA GLU A 309 1.37 27.02 5.42
C GLU A 309 2.29 27.02 6.65
N THR A 310 1.76 26.68 7.84
CA THR A 310 2.50 26.67 9.12
C THR A 310 2.81 25.26 9.65
N SER A 311 2.34 24.21 8.98
CA SER A 311 2.44 22.81 9.45
C SER A 311 3.86 22.29 9.54
N THR A 312 4.34 21.82 10.69
CA THR A 312 5.64 21.15 10.79
C THR A 312 5.47 19.62 10.80
N CYS A 313 6.55 18.90 10.49
CA CYS A 313 6.57 17.45 10.66
C CYS A 313 6.53 17.09 12.15
N SER A 314 5.93 15.95 12.48
CA SER A 314 5.85 15.44 13.86
C SER A 314 7.17 14.82 14.32
N ILE A 315 8.24 15.62 14.37
CA ILE A 315 9.59 15.22 14.75
C ILE A 315 10.10 16.21 15.81
N THR A 316 10.39 15.72 17.02
CA THR A 316 10.97 16.54 18.09
C THR A 316 12.50 16.61 17.95
N LYS A 317 13.13 17.72 18.33
CA LYS A 317 14.59 17.94 18.19
C LYS A 317 15.47 16.87 18.85
N ASN A 318 14.98 16.26 19.93
CA ASN A 318 15.71 15.27 20.72
C ASN A 318 15.35 13.82 20.33
N SER A 319 14.52 13.62 19.30
CA SER A 319 14.19 12.28 18.82
C SER A 319 15.38 11.62 18.10
N LYS A 320 15.41 10.29 18.12
CA LYS A 320 16.35 9.48 17.32
C LYS A 320 16.30 9.82 15.83
N LEU A 321 15.11 10.12 15.30
CA LEU A 321 14.94 10.54 13.91
C LEU A 321 15.54 11.93 13.63
N ALA A 322 15.42 12.88 14.56
CA ALA A 322 16.07 14.19 14.41
C ALA A 322 17.60 14.09 14.40
N GLU A 323 18.17 13.20 15.22
CA GLU A 323 19.61 12.90 15.19
C GLU A 323 20.02 12.29 13.84
N LEU A 324 19.27 11.31 13.33
CA LEU A 324 19.51 10.75 11.99
C LEU A 324 19.51 11.84 10.91
N LEU A 325 18.53 12.75 10.93
CA LEU A 325 18.42 13.86 9.98
C LEU A 325 19.57 14.87 10.10
N ARG A 326 20.12 15.07 11.31
CA ARG A 326 21.33 15.89 11.49
C ARG A 326 22.57 15.25 10.88
N MET A 327 22.69 13.93 10.98
CA MET A 327 23.82 13.15 10.45
C MET A 327 23.71 12.81 8.96
N THR A 328 22.53 12.98 8.37
CA THR A 328 22.28 12.69 6.96
C THR A 328 23.12 13.59 6.06
N THR A 329 23.81 12.99 5.09
CA THR A 329 24.65 13.69 4.10
C THR A 329 23.84 14.12 2.88
N LEU A 330 22.87 13.30 2.47
CA LEU A 330 22.03 13.55 1.30
C LEU A 330 20.62 12.99 1.53
N LEU A 331 19.61 13.78 1.17
CA LEU A 331 18.22 13.34 1.06
C LEU A 331 17.83 13.26 -0.43
N ILE A 332 17.44 12.07 -0.89
CA ILE A 332 16.91 11.87 -2.24
C ILE A 332 15.40 11.70 -2.13
N TRP A 333 14.64 12.46 -2.92
CA TRP A 333 13.18 12.41 -2.94
C TRP A 333 12.67 12.16 -4.35
N ASP A 334 12.08 11.00 -4.61
CA ASP A 334 11.59 10.61 -5.95
C ASP A 334 10.06 10.83 -6.12
N GLU A 335 9.61 10.90 -7.37
CA GLU A 335 8.22 11.19 -7.78
C GLU A 335 7.66 12.51 -7.22
N VAL A 336 8.51 13.54 -7.14
CA VAL A 336 8.18 14.87 -6.62
C VAL A 336 6.97 15.53 -7.29
N PRO A 337 6.77 15.45 -8.63
CA PRO A 337 5.61 16.06 -9.29
C PRO A 337 4.25 15.58 -8.77
N MET A 338 4.18 14.40 -8.15
CA MET A 338 2.93 13.86 -7.60
C MET A 338 2.56 14.46 -6.24
N GLN A 339 3.49 15.13 -5.55
CA GLN A 339 3.30 15.55 -4.17
C GLN A 339 3.03 17.05 -4.07
N ASN A 340 2.08 17.42 -3.22
CA ASN A 340 1.72 18.81 -3.02
C ASN A 340 2.91 19.61 -2.45
N LYS A 341 3.14 20.82 -2.98
CA LYS A 341 4.21 21.74 -2.56
C LYS A 341 4.31 21.92 -1.04
N SER A 342 3.17 21.98 -0.34
CA SER A 342 3.11 22.20 1.09
C SER A 342 3.78 21.09 1.90
N CYS A 343 3.92 19.88 1.34
CA CYS A 343 4.71 18.80 1.97
C CYS A 343 6.20 19.15 2.01
N PHE A 344 6.75 19.69 0.93
CA PHE A 344 8.16 20.07 0.84
C PHE A 344 8.47 21.26 1.74
N GLU A 345 7.57 22.25 1.78
CA GLU A 345 7.68 23.43 2.64
C GLU A 345 7.60 23.06 4.13
N THR A 346 6.75 22.08 4.47
CA THR A 346 6.66 21.50 5.81
C THR A 346 7.98 20.84 6.23
N VAL A 347 8.61 20.08 5.33
CA VAL A 347 9.91 19.44 5.57
C VAL A 347 11.02 20.49 5.70
N ASP A 348 11.05 21.50 4.84
CA ASP A 348 12.00 22.61 4.90
C ASP A 348 11.94 23.30 6.28
N ARG A 349 10.75 23.75 6.71
CA ARG A 349 10.57 24.38 8.03
C ARG A 349 11.03 23.48 9.18
N THR A 350 10.74 22.19 9.10
CA THR A 350 11.16 21.22 10.11
C THR A 350 12.69 21.05 10.15
N LEU A 351 13.34 20.92 8.99
CA LEU A 351 14.78 20.71 8.93
C LEU A 351 15.57 21.96 9.34
N ARG A 352 15.05 23.16 9.04
CA ARG A 352 15.62 24.42 9.57
C ARG A 352 15.65 24.42 11.09
N ASP A 353 14.58 23.96 11.72
CA ASP A 353 14.49 23.87 13.18
C ASP A 353 15.40 22.78 13.77
N ILE A 354 15.38 21.57 13.20
CA ILE A 354 16.20 20.42 13.65
C ILE A 354 17.71 20.71 13.54
N ARG A 355 18.12 21.42 12.48
CA ARG A 355 19.52 21.74 12.17
C ARG A 355 19.94 23.14 12.64
N SER A 356 19.02 23.90 13.24
CA SER A 356 19.25 25.26 13.73
C SER A 356 19.89 26.19 12.68
N SER A 357 19.38 26.10 11.45
CA SER A 357 19.89 26.86 10.28
C SER A 357 18.72 27.39 9.48
N ASN A 358 18.77 28.67 9.10
CA ASN A 358 17.71 29.31 8.30
C ASN A 358 17.85 29.08 6.79
N VAL A 359 18.90 28.38 6.36
CA VAL A 359 19.10 27.99 4.95
C VAL A 359 18.07 26.94 4.57
N LEU A 360 17.75 26.84 3.28
CA LEU A 360 16.84 25.83 2.74
C LEU A 360 17.21 24.43 3.26
N PHE A 361 16.20 23.69 3.72
CA PHE A 361 16.29 22.38 4.39
C PHE A 361 17.31 22.33 5.55
N GLY A 362 17.56 23.46 6.22
CA GLY A 362 18.57 23.55 7.27
C GLY A 362 19.99 23.28 6.77
N GLY A 363 20.24 23.46 5.47
CA GLY A 363 21.51 23.13 4.80
C GLY A 363 21.73 21.64 4.57
N LEU A 364 20.70 20.78 4.73
CA LEU A 364 20.75 19.40 4.27
C LEU A 364 20.60 19.39 2.74
N PRO A 365 21.57 18.85 1.98
CA PRO A 365 21.42 18.73 0.54
C PRO A 365 20.26 17.81 0.16
N VAL A 366 19.44 18.24 -0.81
CA VAL A 366 18.27 17.51 -1.28
C VAL A 366 18.28 17.38 -2.80
N VAL A 367 18.14 16.16 -3.31
CA VAL A 367 17.94 15.86 -4.73
C VAL A 367 16.46 15.52 -4.95
N LEU A 368 15.79 16.25 -5.85
CA LEU A 368 14.37 16.06 -6.14
C LEU A 368 14.17 15.42 -7.50
N GLY A 369 13.75 14.18 -7.50
CA GLY A 369 13.48 13.41 -8.70
C GLY A 369 12.04 13.41 -9.14
N GLY A 370 11.83 13.41 -10.45
CA GLY A 370 10.55 13.04 -11.02
C GLY A 370 10.28 13.65 -12.38
N ASP A 371 9.20 13.18 -12.98
CA ASP A 371 8.83 13.55 -14.33
C ASP A 371 7.63 14.47 -14.35
N PHE A 372 7.86 15.71 -14.73
CA PHE A 372 6.82 16.73 -14.82
C PHE A 372 5.86 16.51 -16.00
N ALA A 373 6.11 15.53 -16.87
CA ALA A 373 5.14 15.04 -17.85
C ALA A 373 4.11 14.07 -17.25
N GLN A 374 4.34 13.57 -16.03
CA GLN A 374 3.47 12.61 -15.36
C GLN A 374 2.36 13.31 -14.56
N ILE A 375 1.59 12.52 -13.83
CA ILE A 375 0.39 13.01 -13.17
C ILE A 375 0.78 13.91 -12.00
N PRO A 376 0.18 15.11 -11.89
CA PRO A 376 0.47 16.08 -10.84
C PRO A 376 -0.19 15.71 -9.50
N PRO A 377 -0.09 16.55 -8.45
CA PRO A 377 -0.72 16.25 -7.18
C PRO A 377 -2.24 16.20 -7.31
N VAL A 378 -2.85 15.26 -6.59
CA VAL A 378 -4.31 15.11 -6.57
C VAL A 378 -4.91 16.14 -5.62
N VAL A 379 -5.62 17.12 -6.18
CA VAL A 379 -6.38 18.13 -5.41
C VAL A 379 -7.86 17.75 -5.46
N ARG A 380 -8.42 17.35 -4.31
CA ARG A 380 -9.84 16.98 -4.21
C ARG A 380 -10.72 18.17 -4.59
N ASN A 381 -11.68 17.94 -5.48
CA ASN A 381 -12.58 18.98 -6.03
C ASN A 381 -11.85 20.18 -6.67
N GLY A 382 -10.55 20.06 -6.94
CA GLY A 382 -9.73 21.10 -7.53
C GLY A 382 -9.87 21.13 -9.05
N ASN A 383 -9.77 22.33 -9.62
CA ASN A 383 -9.65 22.51 -11.07
C ASN A 383 -8.17 22.55 -11.49
N ARG A 384 -7.91 22.74 -12.78
CA ARG A 384 -6.54 22.85 -13.33
C ARG A 384 -5.69 23.88 -12.58
N SER A 385 -6.24 25.06 -12.28
CA SER A 385 -5.51 26.12 -11.57
C SER A 385 -5.09 25.69 -10.18
N SER A 386 -6.00 25.03 -9.42
CA SER A 386 -5.69 24.49 -8.09
C SER A 386 -4.60 23.41 -8.14
N ILE A 387 -4.61 22.56 -9.17
CA ILE A 387 -3.58 21.54 -9.39
C ILE A 387 -2.22 22.18 -9.69
N VAL A 388 -2.20 23.19 -10.56
CA VAL A 388 -0.97 23.95 -10.87
C VAL A 388 -0.45 24.64 -9.63
N GLU A 389 -1.31 25.28 -8.84
CA GLU A 389 -0.96 25.96 -7.58
C GLU A 389 -0.37 25.00 -6.54
N ALA A 390 -0.84 23.75 -6.50
CA ALA A 390 -0.34 22.70 -5.62
C ALA A 390 1.02 22.11 -6.07
N SER A 391 1.47 22.39 -7.30
CA SER A 391 2.75 21.89 -7.81
C SER A 391 3.93 22.51 -7.07
N ILE A 392 5.01 21.73 -6.90
CA ILE A 392 6.26 22.22 -6.33
C ILE A 392 6.83 23.42 -7.10
N LYS A 393 6.52 23.57 -8.39
CA LYS A 393 6.92 24.74 -9.20
C LYS A 393 6.40 26.06 -8.66
N GLN A 394 5.33 26.02 -7.85
CA GLN A 394 4.71 27.17 -7.20
C GLN A 394 5.16 27.35 -5.75
N SER A 395 6.21 26.62 -5.33
CA SER A 395 6.84 26.77 -4.02
C SER A 395 7.99 27.77 -4.06
N TYR A 396 8.26 28.45 -2.94
CA TYR A 396 9.46 29.27 -2.78
C TYR A 396 10.76 28.45 -2.91
N ILE A 397 10.69 27.14 -2.68
CA ILE A 397 11.80 26.19 -2.82
C ILE A 397 12.26 26.13 -4.28
N TRP A 398 11.32 26.19 -5.21
CA TRP A 398 11.60 26.03 -6.64
C TRP A 398 12.55 27.09 -7.20
N GLY A 399 12.45 28.34 -6.72
CA GLY A 399 13.31 29.44 -7.17
C GLY A 399 14.79 29.24 -6.85
N HIS A 400 15.13 28.31 -5.96
CA HIS A 400 16.48 28.00 -5.52
C HIS A 400 16.99 26.65 -6.09
N THR A 401 16.27 26.08 -7.06
CA THR A 401 16.51 24.74 -7.61
C THR A 401 17.35 24.79 -8.89
N GLU A 402 18.37 23.93 -9.04
CA GLU A 402 19.10 23.75 -10.31
C GLU A 402 18.51 22.57 -11.10
N VAL A 403 18.03 22.79 -12.32
CA VAL A 403 17.41 21.71 -13.10
C VAL A 403 18.46 20.95 -13.93
N VAL A 404 18.48 19.61 -13.83
CA VAL A 404 19.40 18.72 -14.59
C VAL A 404 18.64 17.71 -15.44
N GLN A 405 18.48 18.00 -16.73
CA GLN A 405 17.61 17.18 -17.58
C GLN A 405 18.31 15.95 -18.19
N LEU A 406 17.80 14.75 -17.88
CA LEU A 406 18.12 13.51 -18.60
C LEU A 406 17.23 13.36 -19.85
N LYS A 407 17.80 13.33 -21.06
CA LYS A 407 17.01 13.38 -22.30
C LYS A 407 16.73 12.01 -22.90
N GLN A 408 17.58 11.03 -22.63
CA GLN A 408 17.48 9.72 -23.24
C GLN A 408 16.42 8.83 -22.55
N ASN A 409 15.37 8.46 -23.28
CA ASN A 409 14.43 7.42 -22.84
C ASN A 409 15.04 6.04 -23.07
N MET A 410 15.27 5.29 -21.99
CA MET A 410 15.79 3.92 -22.11
C MET A 410 14.80 2.84 -21.65
N ARG A 411 13.58 3.19 -21.21
CA ARG A 411 12.64 2.24 -20.59
C ARG A 411 12.17 1.21 -21.60
N VAL A 412 11.84 1.67 -22.81
CA VAL A 412 11.50 0.81 -23.94
C VAL A 412 12.77 0.14 -24.45
N ARG A 413 12.84 -1.18 -24.27
CA ARG A 413 13.97 -2.00 -24.70
C ARG A 413 13.73 -2.41 -26.15
N GLY A 414 14.44 -1.76 -27.08
CA GLY A 414 14.25 -2.00 -28.50
C GLY A 414 14.97 -0.96 -29.35
N THR A 415 15.51 -1.44 -30.47
CA THR A 415 16.24 -0.66 -31.48
C THR A 415 15.60 -0.79 -32.86
N PHE A 416 14.43 -1.44 -32.97
CA PHE A 416 13.70 -1.49 -34.23
C PHE A 416 13.09 -0.11 -34.53
N ALA A 417 12.78 0.13 -35.81
CA ALA A 417 12.25 1.42 -36.27
C ALA A 417 11.01 1.88 -35.46
N ASN A 418 10.09 0.96 -35.16
CA ASN A 418 8.91 1.27 -34.37
C ASN A 418 9.24 1.61 -32.90
N ASP A 419 10.24 0.97 -32.29
CA ASP A 419 10.65 1.28 -30.92
C ASP A 419 11.29 2.66 -30.82
N LEU A 420 12.14 3.01 -31.78
CA LEU A 420 12.78 4.33 -31.87
C LEU A 420 11.73 5.42 -32.10
N HIS A 421 10.85 5.23 -33.08
CA HIS A 421 9.77 6.16 -33.34
C HIS A 421 8.80 6.27 -32.14
N PHE A 422 8.50 5.17 -31.44
CA PHE A 422 7.65 5.21 -30.26
C PHE A 422 8.28 6.04 -29.12
N LYS A 423 9.60 5.92 -28.89
CA LYS A 423 10.30 6.74 -27.88
C LYS A 423 10.20 8.24 -28.19
N GLU A 424 10.41 8.61 -29.46
CA GLU A 424 10.30 9.98 -29.93
C GLU A 424 8.85 10.49 -29.85
N TRP A 425 7.91 9.70 -30.35
CA TRP A 425 6.48 10.03 -30.33
C TRP A 425 5.93 10.17 -28.91
N LEU A 426 6.29 9.27 -27.99
CA LEU A 426 5.89 9.34 -26.59
C LEU A 426 6.40 10.62 -25.90
N THR A 427 7.56 11.13 -26.32
CA THR A 427 8.07 12.43 -25.85
C THR A 427 7.29 13.57 -26.50
N SER A 428 6.99 13.47 -27.80
CA SER A 428 6.31 14.52 -28.55
C SER A 428 4.87 14.76 -28.08
N ILE A 429 4.13 13.73 -27.66
CA ILE A 429 2.76 13.92 -27.13
C ILE A 429 2.74 14.85 -25.90
N THR A 430 3.84 14.96 -25.16
CA THR A 430 3.91 15.87 -24.01
C THR A 430 4.45 17.24 -24.40
N TYR A 431 5.57 17.28 -25.13
CA TYR A 431 6.35 18.52 -25.32
C TYR A 431 6.12 19.23 -26.66
N ASN A 432 5.43 18.60 -27.62
CA ASN A 432 5.04 19.27 -28.86
C ASN A 432 3.74 20.05 -28.64
N THR A 433 3.80 21.38 -28.74
CA THR A 433 2.66 22.28 -28.55
C THR A 433 1.49 21.99 -29.48
N ALA A 434 1.72 21.44 -30.67
CA ALA A 434 0.66 21.04 -31.60
C ALA A 434 -0.12 19.81 -31.13
N LEU A 435 0.46 18.99 -30.24
CA LEU A 435 -0.17 17.78 -29.70
C LEU A 435 -0.78 18.01 -28.30
N GLN A 436 -0.41 19.10 -27.62
CA GLN A 436 -0.92 19.43 -26.30
C GLN A 436 -2.40 19.82 -26.36
N ASN A 437 -3.25 19.16 -25.56
CA ASN A 437 -4.69 19.38 -25.53
C ASN A 437 -5.37 19.14 -26.89
N ALA A 438 -4.75 18.31 -27.73
CA ALA A 438 -5.27 17.91 -29.04
C ALA A 438 -5.83 16.47 -29.01
N LYS A 439 -6.61 16.15 -30.04
CA LYS A 439 -7.00 14.77 -30.36
C LYS A 439 -5.90 14.14 -31.19
N ILE A 440 -5.26 13.10 -30.67
CA ILE A 440 -4.12 12.43 -31.30
C ILE A 440 -4.51 11.06 -31.84
N LEU A 441 -3.89 10.65 -32.95
CA LEU A 441 -3.98 9.29 -33.47
C LEU A 441 -2.91 8.41 -32.83
N LEU A 442 -3.28 7.20 -32.44
CA LEU A 442 -2.29 6.20 -32.03
C LEU A 442 -1.50 5.71 -33.26
N PRO A 443 -0.17 5.55 -33.15
CA PRO A 443 0.61 4.86 -34.16
C PRO A 443 0.05 3.47 -34.46
N GLN A 444 0.02 3.10 -35.75
CA GLN A 444 -0.61 1.84 -36.22
C GLN A 444 0.02 0.57 -35.64
N TYR A 445 1.28 0.63 -35.19
CA TYR A 445 1.98 -0.50 -34.57
C TYR A 445 1.57 -0.75 -33.11
N ILE A 446 0.83 0.16 -32.48
CA ILE A 446 0.28 -0.09 -31.13
C ILE A 446 -0.94 -0.99 -31.28
N SER A 447 -0.91 -2.14 -30.60
CA SER A 447 -2.02 -3.11 -30.64
C SER A 447 -3.29 -2.46 -30.10
N GLN A 448 -4.32 -2.41 -30.94
CA GLN A 448 -5.63 -1.88 -30.59
C GLN A 448 -6.66 -3.00 -30.57
N THR A 449 -7.63 -2.91 -29.67
CA THR A 449 -8.77 -3.83 -29.57
C THR A 449 -10.04 -3.04 -29.24
N TYR A 450 -11.19 -3.60 -29.61
CA TYR A 450 -12.53 -3.09 -29.31
C TYR A 450 -13.31 -4.06 -28.42
N SER A 451 -12.65 -5.09 -27.86
CA SER A 451 -13.28 -6.06 -26.98
C SER A 451 -12.56 -6.10 -25.63
N ILE A 452 -13.35 -5.97 -24.56
CA ILE A 452 -12.85 -6.15 -23.20
C ILE A 452 -12.28 -7.56 -23.04
N ASP A 453 -12.95 -8.57 -23.60
CA ASP A 453 -12.54 -9.97 -23.48
C ASP A 453 -11.23 -10.23 -24.21
N GLU A 454 -11.04 -9.62 -25.38
CA GLU A 454 -9.77 -9.69 -26.10
C GLU A 454 -8.64 -8.99 -25.30
N LEU A 455 -8.90 -7.79 -24.76
CA LEU A 455 -7.95 -7.08 -23.90
C LEU A 455 -7.53 -7.94 -22.70
N ILE A 456 -8.51 -8.51 -21.99
CA ILE A 456 -8.26 -9.40 -20.85
C ILE A 456 -7.43 -10.61 -21.30
N SER A 457 -7.80 -11.28 -22.40
CA SER A 457 -7.08 -12.47 -22.86
C SER A 457 -5.62 -12.21 -23.26
N LYS A 458 -5.32 -10.99 -23.73
CA LYS A 458 -3.95 -10.56 -24.07
C LYS A 458 -3.10 -10.30 -22.83
N VAL A 459 -3.69 -9.76 -21.76
CA VAL A 459 -2.96 -9.45 -20.51
C VAL A 459 -2.91 -10.64 -19.55
N TYR A 460 -4.01 -11.39 -19.46
CA TYR A 460 -4.26 -12.50 -18.56
C TYR A 460 -4.81 -13.71 -19.34
N PRO A 461 -3.96 -14.44 -20.08
CA PRO A 461 -4.39 -15.62 -20.81
C PRO A 461 -5.02 -16.66 -19.87
N GLN A 462 -6.14 -17.24 -20.27
CA GLN A 462 -6.91 -18.15 -19.41
C GLN A 462 -6.09 -19.36 -18.94
N GLN A 463 -5.21 -19.89 -19.80
CA GLN A 463 -4.31 -20.99 -19.47
C GLN A 463 -3.31 -20.66 -18.35
N ASP A 464 -2.95 -19.39 -18.21
CA ASP A 464 -1.97 -18.88 -17.25
C ASP A 464 -2.65 -18.51 -15.92
N LEU A 465 -3.92 -18.05 -15.96
CA LEU A 465 -4.71 -17.79 -14.75
C LEU A 465 -4.85 -19.04 -13.86
N ILE A 466 -4.88 -20.24 -14.45
CA ILE A 466 -4.94 -21.52 -13.72
C ILE A 466 -3.64 -21.77 -12.94
N ARG A 467 -2.50 -21.27 -13.43
CA ARG A 467 -1.16 -21.49 -12.84
C ARG A 467 -0.74 -20.40 -11.86
N ALA A 468 -1.48 -19.30 -11.79
CA ALA A 468 -1.17 -18.10 -10.99
C ALA A 468 -0.86 -18.41 -9.51
N VAL A 469 -1.52 -19.41 -8.93
CA VAL A 469 -1.30 -19.80 -7.52
C VAL A 469 0.10 -20.38 -7.30
N ASN A 470 0.67 -21.07 -8.30
CA ASN A 470 1.95 -21.78 -8.18
C ASN A 470 3.16 -20.97 -8.65
N ASP A 471 2.94 -19.93 -9.45
CA ASP A 471 4.00 -19.09 -10.00
C ASP A 471 3.71 -17.61 -9.75
N THR A 472 4.40 -17.06 -8.75
CA THR A 472 4.27 -15.65 -8.35
C THR A 472 4.85 -14.66 -9.37
N SER A 473 5.66 -15.14 -10.31
CA SER A 473 6.32 -14.31 -11.31
C SER A 473 5.49 -14.09 -12.57
N LEU A 474 4.56 -15.00 -12.88
CA LEU A 474 3.83 -15.07 -14.16
C LEU A 474 3.14 -13.75 -14.55
N PHE A 475 2.51 -13.08 -13.58
CA PHE A 475 1.79 -11.83 -13.79
C PHE A 475 2.41 -10.62 -13.08
N TYR A 476 3.61 -10.77 -12.53
CA TYR A 476 4.27 -9.71 -11.74
C TYR A 476 4.34 -8.38 -12.51
N LYS A 477 4.61 -8.44 -13.81
CA LYS A 477 4.71 -7.28 -14.71
C LYS A 477 3.52 -7.13 -15.68
N SER A 478 2.37 -7.71 -15.32
CA SER A 478 1.14 -7.63 -16.12
C SER A 478 0.05 -6.84 -15.40
N ALA A 479 -0.56 -5.85 -16.04
CA ALA A 479 -1.69 -5.10 -15.48
C ALA A 479 -2.60 -4.49 -16.55
N ILE A 480 -3.88 -4.31 -16.22
CA ILE A 480 -4.79 -3.45 -17.01
C ILE A 480 -4.87 -2.07 -16.33
N LEU A 481 -4.70 -1.01 -17.10
CA LEU A 481 -4.70 0.37 -16.65
C LEU A 481 -5.96 1.07 -17.13
N THR A 482 -6.56 1.87 -16.26
CA THR A 482 -7.78 2.64 -16.58
C THR A 482 -7.77 4.01 -15.90
N PRO A 483 -8.47 5.03 -16.43
CA PRO A 483 -8.51 6.34 -15.79
C PRO A 483 -9.21 6.33 -14.41
N LYS A 484 -10.24 5.50 -14.21
CA LYS A 484 -11.14 5.58 -13.05
C LYS A 484 -11.18 4.29 -12.22
N ASN A 485 -11.46 4.42 -10.92
CA ASN A 485 -11.50 3.28 -9.98
C ASN A 485 -12.68 2.33 -10.27
N ASP A 486 -13.85 2.86 -10.61
CA ASP A 486 -15.05 2.06 -10.93
C ASP A 486 -14.82 1.08 -12.09
N THR A 487 -14.17 1.56 -13.16
CA THR A 487 -13.79 0.74 -14.31
C THR A 487 -12.75 -0.30 -13.90
N ALA A 488 -11.80 0.05 -13.03
CA ALA A 488 -10.80 -0.89 -12.54
C ALA A 488 -11.46 -2.02 -11.73
N ASP A 489 -12.38 -1.66 -10.84
CA ASP A 489 -13.08 -2.62 -9.98
C ASP A 489 -13.98 -3.55 -10.82
N ALA A 490 -14.65 -3.04 -11.85
CA ALA A 490 -15.43 -3.85 -12.79
C ALA A 490 -14.55 -4.84 -13.60
N LEU A 491 -13.40 -4.39 -14.11
CA LEU A 491 -12.44 -5.26 -14.81
C LEU A 491 -11.85 -6.31 -13.89
N ASN A 492 -11.51 -5.92 -12.66
CA ASN A 492 -11.02 -6.83 -11.62
C ASN A 492 -12.01 -7.96 -11.35
N GLN A 493 -13.30 -7.63 -11.19
CA GLN A 493 -14.34 -8.63 -10.99
C GLN A 493 -14.47 -9.55 -12.22
N LYS A 494 -14.45 -8.99 -13.42
CA LYS A 494 -14.53 -9.78 -14.66
C LYS A 494 -13.37 -10.78 -14.80
N VAL A 495 -12.15 -10.38 -14.46
CA VAL A 495 -10.99 -11.30 -14.45
C VAL A 495 -11.13 -12.35 -13.34
N LEU A 496 -11.59 -11.98 -12.15
CA LEU A 496 -11.84 -12.92 -11.06
C LEU A 496 -12.88 -13.99 -11.45
N ASP A 497 -13.93 -13.61 -12.17
CA ASP A 497 -14.98 -14.53 -12.63
C ASP A 497 -14.43 -15.58 -13.59
N LEU A 498 -13.45 -15.22 -14.43
CA LEU A 498 -12.75 -16.13 -15.35
C LEU A 498 -11.79 -17.11 -14.65
N MET A 499 -11.33 -16.77 -13.43
CA MET A 499 -10.42 -17.65 -12.70
C MET A 499 -11.13 -18.93 -12.22
N PRO A 500 -10.42 -20.08 -12.21
CA PRO A 500 -10.92 -21.29 -11.56
C PRO A 500 -10.99 -21.10 -10.04
N GLY A 501 -11.72 -21.99 -9.36
CA GLY A 501 -11.82 -22.01 -7.90
C GLY A 501 -13.10 -21.39 -7.35
N VAL A 502 -13.40 -21.73 -6.09
CA VAL A 502 -14.61 -21.29 -5.40
C VAL A 502 -14.38 -19.86 -4.87
N PRO A 503 -15.26 -18.89 -5.20
CA PRO A 503 -15.17 -17.56 -4.64
C PRO A 503 -15.50 -17.59 -3.15
N THR A 504 -14.71 -16.89 -2.34
CA THR A 504 -14.96 -16.66 -0.92
C THR A 504 -15.23 -15.17 -0.73
N THR A 505 -16.38 -14.82 -0.15
CA THR A 505 -16.76 -13.43 0.12
C THR A 505 -16.60 -13.13 1.60
N LEU A 506 -15.73 -12.16 1.90
CA LEU A 506 -15.43 -11.70 3.25
C LEU A 506 -16.13 -10.35 3.46
N ILE A 507 -17.05 -10.27 4.41
CA ILE A 507 -17.86 -9.07 4.69
C ILE A 507 -17.14 -8.22 5.75
N SER A 508 -17.18 -6.90 5.63
CA SER A 508 -16.61 -5.97 6.60
C SER A 508 -17.52 -5.76 7.81
N ALA A 509 -16.91 -5.44 8.95
CA ALA A 509 -17.63 -4.89 10.09
C ALA A 509 -17.52 -3.36 10.04
N ASP A 510 -18.64 -2.70 9.77
CA ASP A 510 -18.71 -1.25 9.58
C ASP A 510 -19.49 -0.57 10.71
N LYS A 511 -18.96 0.57 11.18
CA LYS A 511 -19.55 1.41 12.23
C LYS A 511 -19.51 2.87 11.78
N ALA A 512 -20.53 3.63 12.15
CA ALA A 512 -20.54 5.08 12.02
C ALA A 512 -20.29 5.69 13.40
N ASP A 513 -19.33 6.59 13.47
CA ASP A 513 -19.04 7.40 14.65
C ASP A 513 -19.43 8.85 14.38
N PHE A 514 -20.15 9.46 15.31
CA PHE A 514 -20.68 10.83 15.19
C PHE A 514 -19.90 11.72 16.15
N SER A 515 -19.19 12.70 15.62
CA SER A 515 -18.36 13.63 16.40
C SER A 515 -19.16 14.57 17.30
N ASP A 516 -20.46 14.76 17.03
CA ASP A 516 -21.28 15.78 17.67
C ASP A 516 -22.24 15.16 18.69
N GLU A 517 -22.24 15.68 19.93
CA GLU A 517 -23.09 15.22 21.04
C GLU A 517 -24.60 15.28 20.70
N GLU A 518 -25.04 16.23 19.86
CA GLU A 518 -26.44 16.33 19.41
C GLU A 518 -26.87 15.21 18.44
N GLY A 519 -25.93 14.60 17.72
CA GLY A 519 -26.16 13.44 16.86
C GLY A 519 -26.11 12.10 17.60
N ALA A 520 -25.42 12.06 18.74
CA ALA A 520 -25.28 10.87 19.56
C ALA A 520 -26.61 10.42 20.21
N GLU A 521 -27.49 11.38 20.53
CA GLU A 521 -28.78 11.15 21.22
C GLU A 521 -29.93 10.71 20.29
N ASN A 522 -29.84 10.95 18.97
CA ASN A 522 -30.91 10.59 18.04
C ASN A 522 -30.62 9.26 17.29
N GLU A 523 -30.94 8.13 17.92
CA GLU A 523 -30.79 6.78 17.34
C GLU A 523 -31.48 6.62 15.96
N ILE A 524 -32.52 7.42 15.66
CA ILE A 524 -33.29 7.37 14.40
C ILE A 524 -32.45 7.76 13.18
N TYR A 525 -31.40 8.59 13.35
CA TYR A 525 -30.55 9.04 12.24
C TYR A 525 -29.25 8.23 12.08
N ARG A 526 -29.05 7.17 12.87
CA ARG A 526 -27.88 6.30 12.70
C ARG A 526 -28.02 5.48 11.42
N PRO A 527 -27.09 5.61 10.44
CA PRO A 527 -27.10 4.79 9.24
C PRO A 527 -27.03 3.32 9.63
N ASN A 528 -27.89 2.51 9.02
CA ASN A 528 -27.88 1.08 9.27
C ASN A 528 -26.62 0.43 8.67
N THR A 529 -26.23 -0.72 9.22
CA THR A 529 -25.05 -1.46 8.75
C THR A 529 -25.13 -1.77 7.26
N GLU A 530 -26.33 -2.05 6.72
CA GLU A 530 -26.50 -2.31 5.29
C GLU A 530 -26.11 -1.11 4.42
N TYR A 531 -26.49 0.10 4.82
CA TYR A 531 -26.09 1.34 4.14
C TYR A 531 -24.58 1.56 4.25
N LEU A 532 -23.99 1.38 5.45
CA LEU A 532 -22.55 1.52 5.64
C LEU A 532 -21.75 0.56 4.74
N GLN A 533 -22.24 -0.67 4.60
CA GLN A 533 -21.64 -1.67 3.71
C GLN A 533 -21.79 -1.34 2.22
N THR A 534 -22.70 -0.42 1.84
CA THR A 534 -22.76 0.09 0.46
C THR A 534 -21.70 1.15 0.16
N LEU A 535 -21.13 1.79 1.20
CA LEU A 535 -20.13 2.83 1.04
C LEU A 535 -18.76 2.19 0.74
N ASN A 536 -18.09 2.65 -0.31
CA ASN A 536 -16.73 2.21 -0.62
C ASN A 536 -15.85 3.46 -0.84
N PRO A 537 -15.39 4.09 0.26
CA PRO A 537 -14.57 5.28 0.17
C PRO A 537 -13.26 5.03 -0.59
N GLY A 538 -12.68 6.07 -1.17
CA GLY A 538 -11.38 5.96 -1.82
C GLY A 538 -10.29 5.49 -0.84
N ASN A 539 -9.41 4.59 -1.29
CA ASN A 539 -8.36 3.96 -0.48
C ASN A 539 -8.87 3.10 0.71
N PHE A 540 -10.13 2.67 0.68
CA PHE A 540 -10.66 1.65 1.60
C PHE A 540 -10.77 0.30 0.90
N PRO A 541 -10.64 -0.81 1.64
CA PRO A 541 -11.05 -2.10 1.13
C PRO A 541 -12.57 -2.12 0.91
N PRO A 542 -13.06 -2.85 -0.10
CA PRO A 542 -14.48 -2.99 -0.33
C PRO A 542 -15.15 -3.66 0.88
N SER A 543 -16.38 -3.26 1.20
CA SER A 543 -17.13 -3.91 2.29
C SER A 543 -17.26 -5.41 2.05
N LYS A 544 -17.63 -5.80 0.82
CA LYS A 544 -17.68 -7.19 0.36
C LYS A 544 -16.43 -7.48 -0.46
N LEU A 545 -15.46 -8.15 0.15
CA LEU A 545 -14.23 -8.55 -0.51
C LEU A 545 -14.36 -9.99 -1.01
N THR A 546 -14.62 -10.16 -2.30
CA THR A 546 -14.70 -11.48 -2.94
C THR A 546 -13.33 -11.85 -3.53
N LEU A 547 -12.81 -13.01 -3.11
CA LEU A 547 -11.49 -13.50 -3.50
C LEU A 547 -11.55 -14.96 -3.97
N LYS A 548 -10.54 -15.38 -4.73
CA LYS A 548 -10.26 -16.77 -5.08
C LYS A 548 -8.78 -17.05 -4.80
N VAL A 549 -8.43 -18.27 -4.41
CA VAL A 549 -7.02 -18.67 -4.30
C VAL A 549 -6.33 -18.48 -5.66
N GLY A 550 -5.14 -17.89 -5.65
CA GLY A 550 -4.38 -17.51 -6.84
C GLY A 550 -4.68 -16.10 -7.37
N CYS A 551 -5.71 -15.40 -6.88
CA CYS A 551 -6.04 -14.08 -7.39
C CYS A 551 -5.00 -13.02 -6.98
N ILE A 552 -4.87 -11.96 -7.79
CA ILE A 552 -3.96 -10.85 -7.53
C ILE A 552 -4.69 -9.76 -6.76
N VAL A 553 -4.12 -9.37 -5.62
CA VAL A 553 -4.62 -8.29 -4.77
C VAL A 553 -3.54 -7.22 -4.56
N MET A 554 -3.95 -6.01 -4.20
CA MET A 554 -3.08 -4.89 -3.87
C MET A 554 -3.29 -4.50 -2.41
N LEU A 555 -2.18 -4.33 -1.68
CA LEU A 555 -2.17 -3.82 -0.32
C LEU A 555 -2.48 -2.32 -0.29
N LEU A 556 -3.35 -1.89 0.62
CA LEU A 556 -3.84 -0.52 0.72
C LEU A 556 -3.21 0.28 1.88
N ARG A 557 -2.38 -0.37 2.70
CA ARG A 557 -1.73 0.24 3.87
C ARG A 557 -0.27 -0.20 3.98
N ASN A 558 0.54 0.62 4.63
CA ASN A 558 1.91 0.26 4.96
C ASN A 558 1.88 -0.61 6.20
N LEU A 559 2.10 -1.92 6.04
CA LEU A 559 2.16 -2.87 7.15
C LEU A 559 3.60 -3.13 7.56
N ASN A 560 4.47 -3.41 6.58
CA ASN A 560 5.90 -3.61 6.80
C ASN A 560 6.69 -3.22 5.53
N PRO A 561 7.01 -1.93 5.33
CA PRO A 561 7.71 -1.46 4.13
C PRO A 561 9.08 -2.11 3.91
N LYS A 562 9.83 -2.48 4.97
CA LYS A 562 11.13 -3.15 4.85
C LYS A 562 11.03 -4.51 4.17
N LYS A 563 9.92 -5.22 4.42
CA LYS A 563 9.57 -6.48 3.76
C LYS A 563 8.86 -6.27 2.41
N GLY A 564 8.76 -5.04 1.91
CA GLY A 564 8.02 -4.73 0.70
C GLY A 564 6.50 -4.73 0.86
N LEU A 565 5.95 -4.79 2.08
CA LEU A 565 4.51 -4.71 2.35
C LEU A 565 4.07 -3.26 2.56
N CYS A 566 4.00 -2.50 1.46
CA CYS A 566 3.55 -1.12 1.45
C CYS A 566 2.26 -0.93 0.62
N ASN A 567 1.66 0.26 0.73
CA ASN A 567 0.52 0.63 -0.09
C ASN A 567 0.90 0.59 -1.58
N GLY A 568 0.19 -0.26 -2.33
CA GLY A 568 0.43 -0.52 -3.75
C GLY A 568 1.13 -1.84 -4.04
N THR A 569 1.69 -2.53 -3.05
CA THR A 569 2.30 -3.86 -3.24
C THR A 569 1.27 -4.84 -3.77
N ARG A 570 1.61 -5.53 -4.86
CA ARG A 570 0.79 -6.60 -5.43
C ARG A 570 1.17 -7.94 -4.83
N LEU A 571 0.16 -8.70 -4.48
CA LEU A 571 0.25 -9.96 -3.75
C LEU A 571 -0.60 -11.01 -4.45
N ILE A 572 -0.20 -12.27 -4.35
CA ILE A 572 -1.03 -13.41 -4.77
C ILE A 572 -1.60 -14.07 -3.52
N VAL A 573 -2.92 -14.29 -3.52
CA VAL A 573 -3.60 -15.01 -2.44
C VAL A 573 -3.24 -16.49 -2.52
N LYS A 574 -2.64 -17.03 -1.47
CA LYS A 574 -2.27 -18.45 -1.37
C LYS A 574 -3.34 -19.24 -0.61
N GLU A 575 -3.83 -18.69 0.50
CA GLU A 575 -4.91 -19.28 1.29
C GLU A 575 -5.81 -18.19 1.86
N ILE A 576 -7.10 -18.49 1.97
CA ILE A 576 -8.13 -17.57 2.46
C ILE A 576 -8.65 -18.10 3.79
N GLY A 577 -8.16 -17.54 4.89
CA GLY A 577 -8.73 -17.71 6.22
C GLY A 577 -9.83 -16.68 6.48
N GLN A 578 -10.54 -16.86 7.59
CA GLN A 578 -11.62 -15.96 7.98
C GLN A 578 -11.07 -14.68 8.65
N TYR A 579 -9.90 -14.78 9.27
CA TYR A 579 -9.27 -13.69 10.03
C TYR A 579 -7.88 -13.31 9.51
N VAL A 580 -7.22 -14.24 8.83
CA VAL A 580 -5.91 -14.02 8.22
C VAL A 580 -5.88 -14.54 6.78
N LEU A 581 -5.25 -13.79 5.88
CA LEU A 581 -4.91 -14.27 4.55
C LEU A 581 -3.44 -14.64 4.49
N LYS A 582 -3.14 -15.80 3.91
CA LYS A 582 -1.78 -16.15 3.52
C LYS A 582 -1.56 -15.67 2.09
N VAL A 583 -0.57 -14.82 1.90
CA VAL A 583 -0.27 -14.19 0.61
C VAL A 583 1.20 -14.35 0.26
N ALA A 584 1.53 -14.28 -1.02
CA ALA A 584 2.91 -14.18 -1.47
C ALA A 584 3.14 -12.85 -2.18
N VAL A 585 4.27 -12.20 -1.87
CA VAL A 585 4.69 -10.97 -2.56
C VAL A 585 5.10 -11.31 -3.99
N MET A 586 4.51 -10.62 -4.97
CA MET A 586 4.88 -10.82 -6.36
C MET A 586 6.27 -10.20 -6.61
N LYS A 587 7.21 -11.01 -7.11
CA LYS A 587 8.58 -10.59 -7.45
C LYS A 587 9.08 -11.40 -8.66
N LEU A 588 10.19 -10.96 -9.27
CA LEU A 588 10.91 -11.77 -10.26
C LEU A 588 11.59 -12.93 -9.53
N ASN A 589 11.25 -14.17 -9.89
CA ASN A 589 11.79 -15.37 -9.26
C ASN A 589 13.12 -15.76 -9.91
N GLU A 590 14.24 -15.27 -9.37
CA GLU A 590 15.60 -15.65 -9.80
C GLU A 590 16.23 -16.75 -8.91
N ASN A 591 15.44 -17.67 -8.34
CA ASN A 591 15.83 -18.81 -7.46
C ASN A 591 15.60 -18.66 -5.93
N SER A 592 14.62 -17.86 -5.47
CA SER A 592 14.24 -17.83 -4.03
C SER A 592 12.84 -18.37 -3.80
N GLU A 593 12.61 -18.98 -2.63
CA GLU A 593 11.27 -19.34 -2.15
C GLU A 593 10.34 -18.10 -2.14
N ASP A 594 9.04 -18.34 -2.32
CA ASP A 594 8.02 -17.30 -2.24
C ASP A 594 8.14 -16.57 -0.90
N GLN A 595 8.13 -15.23 -0.93
CA GLN A 595 8.02 -14.45 0.29
C GLN A 595 6.56 -14.49 0.76
N VAL A 596 6.26 -15.44 1.65
CA VAL A 596 4.94 -15.62 2.24
C VAL A 596 4.77 -14.71 3.43
N GLU A 597 3.66 -13.98 3.46
CA GLU A 597 3.29 -13.06 4.53
C GLU A 597 1.82 -13.27 4.92
N PHE A 598 1.45 -12.78 6.11
CA PHE A 598 0.10 -12.89 6.65
C PHE A 598 -0.55 -11.52 6.74
N ILE A 599 -1.74 -11.38 6.16
CA ILE A 599 -2.48 -10.12 6.15
C ILE A 599 -3.73 -10.29 7.02
N PRO A 600 -3.82 -9.65 8.19
CA PRO A 600 -5.00 -9.68 9.03
C PRO A 600 -6.03 -8.64 8.60
N ARG A 601 -7.24 -8.75 9.15
CA ARG A 601 -8.23 -7.67 9.10
C ARG A 601 -7.79 -6.53 10.03
N ILE A 602 -7.86 -5.29 9.56
CA ILE A 602 -7.52 -4.11 10.35
C ILE A 602 -8.67 -3.11 10.32
N GLN A 603 -8.74 -2.24 11.32
CA GLN A 603 -9.70 -1.14 11.35
C GLN A 603 -9.16 0.08 10.59
N LEU A 604 -10.02 0.67 9.75
CA LEU A 604 -9.74 1.86 8.95
C LEU A 604 -10.84 2.88 9.22
N THR A 605 -10.48 4.15 9.43
CA THR A 605 -11.43 5.24 9.67
C THR A 605 -11.33 6.31 8.58
N THR A 606 -12.47 6.80 8.09
CA THR A 606 -12.48 7.91 7.12
C THR A 606 -12.02 9.19 7.79
N MET A 607 -11.64 10.18 6.99
CA MET A 607 -11.33 11.50 7.54
C MET A 607 -12.62 12.23 7.90
N GLU A 608 -12.52 13.18 8.83
CA GLU A 608 -13.51 14.24 8.99
C GLU A 608 -13.77 14.89 7.62
N ASP A 609 -15.04 15.12 7.29
CA ASP A 609 -15.58 15.67 6.03
C ASP A 609 -15.79 14.67 4.86
N ASP A 610 -15.35 13.41 4.96
CA ASP A 610 -15.63 12.41 3.90
C ASP A 610 -17.13 12.04 3.86
N TYR A 611 -17.77 12.00 5.03
CA TYR A 611 -19.20 11.76 5.24
C TYR A 611 -19.70 12.61 6.41
N PRO A 612 -21.02 12.73 6.64
CA PRO A 612 -21.59 13.35 7.85
C PRO A 612 -21.27 12.61 9.17
N PHE A 613 -20.41 11.59 9.13
CA PHE A 613 -19.96 10.76 10.24
C PHE A 613 -18.59 10.16 9.87
N ILE A 614 -17.85 9.65 10.84
CA ILE A 614 -16.63 8.88 10.61
C ILE A 614 -17.01 7.42 10.38
N LEU A 615 -16.79 6.91 9.17
CA LEU A 615 -16.94 5.48 8.88
C LEU A 615 -15.72 4.75 9.40
N SER A 616 -15.92 3.85 10.36
CA SER A 616 -14.95 2.84 10.79
C SER A 616 -15.26 1.51 10.11
N ARG A 617 -14.29 0.94 9.39
CA ARG A 617 -14.40 -0.33 8.67
C ARG A 617 -13.31 -1.29 9.14
N LYS A 618 -13.69 -2.47 9.61
CA LYS A 618 -12.77 -3.58 9.87
C LYS A 618 -12.81 -4.59 8.72
N GLN A 619 -11.70 -4.71 7.99
CA GLN A 619 -11.57 -5.57 6.83
C GLN A 619 -10.08 -5.83 6.50
N PHE A 620 -9.78 -6.86 5.70
CA PHE A 620 -8.44 -6.99 5.11
C PHE A 620 -8.10 -5.74 4.31
N PRO A 621 -6.92 -5.11 4.50
CA PRO A 621 -6.55 -3.86 3.83
C PRO A 621 -6.11 -4.11 2.37
N LEU A 622 -6.95 -4.83 1.61
CA LEU A 622 -6.67 -5.33 0.28
C LEU A 622 -7.81 -4.97 -0.68
N LYS A 623 -7.49 -4.94 -1.97
CA LYS A 623 -8.47 -4.98 -3.07
C LYS A 623 -7.92 -5.78 -4.24
N LEU A 624 -8.77 -6.28 -5.12
CA LEU A 624 -8.34 -6.94 -6.37
C LEU A 624 -7.45 -6.01 -7.22
N SER A 625 -6.49 -6.59 -7.93
CA SER A 625 -5.46 -5.82 -8.66
C SER A 625 -4.98 -6.49 -9.95
N PHE A 626 -5.89 -7.06 -10.72
CA PHE A 626 -5.69 -7.32 -12.16
C PHE A 626 -5.70 -6.03 -12.97
N ALA A 627 -6.59 -5.11 -12.60
CA ALA A 627 -6.69 -3.77 -13.11
C ALA A 627 -6.41 -2.74 -12.00
N MET A 628 -5.82 -1.61 -12.37
CA MET A 628 -5.59 -0.47 -11.48
C MET A 628 -5.72 0.85 -12.25
N THR A 629 -5.81 1.96 -11.52
CA THR A 629 -5.85 3.26 -12.18
C THR A 629 -4.49 3.62 -12.76
N ILE A 630 -4.48 4.40 -13.84
CA ILE A 630 -3.24 4.93 -14.43
C ILE A 630 -2.43 5.68 -13.37
N ASN A 631 -3.09 6.46 -12.50
CA ASN A 631 -2.47 7.18 -11.39
C ASN A 631 -1.73 6.24 -10.41
N LYS A 632 -2.27 5.05 -10.13
CA LYS A 632 -1.61 4.06 -9.25
C LYS A 632 -0.47 3.30 -9.94
N SER A 633 -0.46 3.27 -11.28
CA SER A 633 0.62 2.66 -12.06
C SER A 633 1.88 3.53 -12.16
N GLN A 634 1.81 4.79 -11.74
CA GLN A 634 2.95 5.69 -11.77
C GLN A 634 4.12 5.13 -10.94
N GLY A 635 5.36 5.37 -11.38
CA GLY A 635 6.57 4.69 -10.90
C GLY A 635 6.77 3.23 -11.32
N GLN A 636 5.75 2.48 -11.76
CA GLN A 636 5.90 1.05 -12.10
C GLN A 636 6.45 0.81 -13.50
N SER A 637 7.19 -0.31 -13.66
CA SER A 637 7.61 -0.84 -14.95
C SER A 637 6.93 -2.18 -15.22
N LEU A 638 6.12 -2.23 -16.27
CA LEU A 638 5.34 -3.39 -16.69
C LEU A 638 5.87 -3.92 -18.03
N THR A 639 5.63 -5.19 -18.33
CA THR A 639 6.00 -5.82 -19.61
C THR A 639 4.80 -6.09 -20.48
N ASN A 640 3.64 -6.35 -19.89
CA ASN A 640 2.39 -6.60 -20.60
C ASN A 640 1.26 -5.74 -20.00
N VAL A 641 0.78 -4.76 -20.75
CA VAL A 641 -0.09 -3.69 -20.28
C VAL A 641 -1.31 -3.59 -21.18
N GLY A 642 -2.48 -3.83 -20.60
CA GLY A 642 -3.75 -3.43 -21.19
C GLY A 642 -4.06 -1.99 -20.78
N ILE A 643 -4.54 -1.14 -21.69
CA ILE A 643 -4.93 0.24 -21.40
C ILE A 643 -6.38 0.42 -21.85
N ASP A 644 -7.30 0.53 -20.90
CA ASP A 644 -8.72 0.79 -21.15
C ASP A 644 -9.02 2.28 -21.14
N LEU A 645 -9.20 2.84 -22.34
CA LEU A 645 -9.50 4.25 -22.60
C LEU A 645 -10.96 4.48 -23.01
N ARG A 646 -11.87 3.54 -22.70
CA ARG A 646 -13.33 3.77 -22.90
C ARG A 646 -13.86 4.90 -22.01
N SER A 647 -13.21 5.11 -20.86
CA SER A 647 -13.42 6.30 -20.04
C SER A 647 -12.49 7.42 -20.48
N HIS A 648 -13.01 8.65 -20.48
CA HIS A 648 -12.22 9.83 -20.80
C HIS A 648 -11.08 10.02 -19.80
N LEU A 649 -9.90 10.37 -20.33
CA LEU A 649 -8.80 10.92 -19.56
C LEU A 649 -9.20 12.30 -19.04
N PHE A 650 -8.74 12.69 -17.86
CA PHE A 650 -9.25 13.91 -17.20
C PHE A 650 -8.18 14.78 -16.55
N THR A 651 -6.91 14.39 -16.61
CA THR A 651 -5.81 15.14 -15.98
C THR A 651 -4.54 15.10 -16.81
N HIS A 652 -3.63 16.01 -16.49
CA HIS A 652 -2.34 16.15 -17.12
C HIS A 652 -1.57 14.83 -17.14
N GLY A 653 -0.99 14.50 -18.30
CA GLY A 653 0.02 13.44 -18.40
C GLY A 653 -0.54 12.02 -18.29
N GLN A 654 -1.86 11.84 -18.13
CA GLN A 654 -2.46 10.53 -17.89
C GLN A 654 -2.25 9.57 -19.09
N LEU A 655 -2.39 10.06 -20.33
CA LEU A 655 -2.09 9.27 -21.53
C LEU A 655 -0.61 8.87 -21.59
N TYR A 656 0.27 9.84 -21.33
CA TYR A 656 1.72 9.63 -21.28
C TYR A 656 2.10 8.59 -20.23
N VAL A 657 1.55 8.67 -19.01
CA VAL A 657 1.80 7.69 -17.95
C VAL A 657 1.38 6.30 -18.41
N ALA A 658 0.15 6.14 -18.94
CA ALA A 658 -0.37 4.85 -19.35
C ALA A 658 0.52 4.15 -20.39
N LEU A 659 0.94 4.89 -21.43
CA LEU A 659 1.77 4.36 -22.52
C LEU A 659 3.23 4.15 -22.10
N SER A 660 3.75 4.98 -21.19
CA SER A 660 5.14 4.92 -20.73
C SER A 660 5.41 3.84 -19.68
N ARG A 661 4.41 3.09 -19.21
CA ARG A 661 4.62 2.02 -18.21
C ARG A 661 5.26 0.77 -18.81
N SER A 662 5.06 0.50 -20.10
CA SER A 662 5.56 -0.72 -20.73
C SER A 662 7.06 -0.62 -21.08
N THR A 663 7.81 -1.68 -20.82
CA THR A 663 9.20 -1.84 -21.28
C THR A 663 9.31 -2.42 -22.68
N ASN A 664 8.20 -2.94 -23.23
CA ASN A 664 8.14 -3.59 -24.54
C ASN A 664 6.92 -3.08 -25.32
N LEU A 665 7.15 -2.57 -26.53
CA LEU A 665 6.09 -2.05 -27.40
C LEU A 665 5.04 -3.13 -27.74
N GLN A 666 5.45 -4.38 -27.92
CA GLN A 666 4.55 -5.48 -28.26
C GLN A 666 3.62 -5.87 -27.11
N GLY A 667 3.99 -5.52 -25.88
CA GLY A 667 3.16 -5.73 -24.69
C GLY A 667 2.21 -4.57 -24.41
N ILE A 668 1.98 -3.64 -25.33
CA ILE A 668 0.99 -2.57 -25.15
C ILE A 668 -0.27 -2.91 -25.95
N HIS A 669 -1.39 -3.03 -25.25
CA HIS A 669 -2.70 -3.30 -25.82
C HIS A 669 -3.69 -2.22 -25.41
N VAL A 670 -4.23 -1.46 -26.37
CA VAL A 670 -5.15 -0.34 -26.10
C VAL A 670 -6.58 -0.72 -26.48
N LEU A 671 -7.48 -0.60 -25.51
CA LEU A 671 -8.91 -0.65 -25.71
C LEU A 671 -9.46 0.77 -25.78
N HIS A 672 -10.07 1.15 -26.89
CA HIS A 672 -10.65 2.46 -27.10
C HIS A 672 -11.88 2.37 -28.02
N GLY A 673 -12.90 3.18 -27.77
CA GLY A 673 -14.16 3.14 -28.52
C GLY A 673 -15.33 3.68 -27.71
N GLN A 674 -16.45 3.98 -28.37
CA GLN A 674 -17.67 4.44 -27.70
C GLN A 674 -18.43 3.23 -27.13
N ASN A 675 -18.79 3.30 -25.85
CA ASN A 675 -19.56 2.27 -25.19
C ASN A 675 -21.06 2.54 -25.43
N LEU A 676 -21.64 1.86 -26.41
CA LEU A 676 -23.09 1.90 -26.70
C LEU A 676 -23.67 0.54 -26.33
N GLU A 677 -24.55 0.49 -25.33
CA GLU A 677 -25.30 -0.73 -24.95
C GLU A 677 -24.43 -2.00 -24.76
N ASN A 678 -23.29 -1.87 -24.08
CA ASN A 678 -22.30 -2.95 -23.86
C ASN A 678 -21.54 -3.44 -25.11
N ILE A 679 -21.65 -2.73 -26.24
CA ILE A 679 -20.84 -2.92 -27.43
C ILE A 679 -19.87 -1.74 -27.52
N THR A 680 -18.57 -2.03 -27.61
CA THR A 680 -17.57 -0.99 -27.87
C THR A 680 -17.46 -0.82 -29.38
N ILE A 681 -17.97 0.29 -29.89
CA ILE A 681 -17.91 0.62 -31.32
C ILE A 681 -16.58 1.37 -31.58
N PRO A 682 -15.84 1.04 -32.66
CA PRO A 682 -14.67 1.80 -33.06
C PRO A 682 -15.00 3.29 -33.16
N PRO A 683 -14.15 4.21 -32.63
CA PRO A 683 -14.42 5.63 -32.76
C PRO A 683 -14.34 6.05 -34.23
N GLU A 684 -15.26 6.91 -34.69
CA GLU A 684 -15.35 7.36 -36.10
C GLU A 684 -14.00 7.86 -36.68
N ASN A 685 -13.13 8.42 -35.83
CA ASN A 685 -11.82 8.97 -36.23
C ASN A 685 -10.61 8.35 -35.50
N ASN A 686 -10.79 7.29 -34.71
CA ASN A 686 -9.70 6.60 -34.00
C ASN A 686 -8.77 7.49 -33.14
N THR A 687 -9.25 8.64 -32.63
CA THR A 687 -8.43 9.61 -31.87
C THR A 687 -8.65 9.52 -30.36
N ILE A 688 -7.65 9.98 -29.60
CA ILE A 688 -7.66 10.06 -28.13
C ILE A 688 -7.31 11.48 -27.71
N GLU A 689 -7.99 11.99 -26.68
CA GLU A 689 -7.68 13.30 -26.11
C GLU A 689 -6.39 13.27 -25.28
N ASN A 690 -5.46 14.15 -25.59
CA ASN A 690 -4.20 14.29 -24.88
C ASN A 690 -4.20 15.52 -23.98
N ILE A 691 -4.37 15.34 -22.67
CA ILE A 691 -4.47 16.45 -21.71
C ILE A 691 -3.09 16.81 -21.18
N ILE A 692 -2.66 18.05 -21.44
CA ILE A 692 -1.36 18.57 -21.01
C ILE A 692 -1.52 19.95 -20.36
N TYR A 693 -0.91 20.16 -19.19
CA TYR A 693 -0.82 21.46 -18.54
C TYR A 693 0.61 21.99 -18.73
N PRO A 694 0.87 22.87 -19.72
CA PRO A 694 2.21 23.35 -20.00
C PRO A 694 2.86 24.07 -18.81
N GLU A 695 2.06 24.62 -17.90
CA GLU A 695 2.51 25.28 -16.66
C GLU A 695 3.31 24.33 -15.76
N LEU A 696 3.05 23.02 -15.84
CA LEU A 696 3.73 22.00 -15.05
C LEU A 696 5.05 21.54 -15.67
N LEU A 697 5.21 21.62 -17.00
CA LEU A 697 6.38 21.10 -17.71
C LEU A 697 7.67 21.89 -17.42
N ILE A 698 8.84 21.25 -17.57
CA ILE A 698 10.18 21.88 -17.46
C ILE A 698 10.91 21.91 -18.80
#